data_AF-A0A3D6E1B8-F1
#
_entry.id   AF-A0A3D6E1B8-F1
#
_cell.length_a   1.000
_cell.length_b   1.000
_cell.length_c   1.000
_cell.angle_alpha   90.00
_cell.angle_beta   90.00
_cell.angle_gamma   90.00
#
_symmetry.space_group_name_H-M   'P 1'
#
loop_
_entity.id
_entity.type
_entity.pdbx_description
1 polymer ?
#
loop_
_entity_poly.entity_id
_entity_poly.type
_entity_poly.pdbx_seq_one_letter_code
_entity_poly.pdbx_strand_id
1 'polypeptide(L)'
;MNKPSLNRSAIEQLDKLGLAPDTHQVALACALLWTFRTNTDVHRLLALTGLASSAGKAFTAGDVKSATQKLRESGLLVDEPSRATTFHLVDALRAPLYRQLLETHPGSTLAQLIADLDHFDPSRSTYYWPTASVPTTIAYVRARFYSGAPSEELSHLKNVLSRSMEWSQIMVKAILLPFDGPSFERIEPLWRSRLAYQAVATLCLYWAPEYLSIAEWAGNQLRHHPEDLSDDLCLTLGDLAVQRGDSDLLHAALPELEDGLAAGLRAAALVAEGRWADGQAAFEAALKQRKSEIGGTKNLLPLSFAWLYPLSLLAQSTPRHLELARRFCAGEAGKRDPSPHDSWGRWVHAIDVRLGKTSINRTVFTPVGEPQVRWTLDALWAILLAAWLGREMIAEADPQVPATEWRPTIHFLRQRLQSCRLQAPLRLLDGCEAVLDGGEPPAGFFVAGAAEKWREVLIALQALGGNQPASAGGESSRLLWELDIGRHGDLLGVRPLEQKRGQRAAWGRPRALSLARIAGNEQLASCDAKVARALRPERGYRNRYYVDLAAAIVALVGHPCIVLANAPEQFVELSEAAPELELLRQGERFVMRVEPPLRPVGDQNGYYAMDADQRREAEALRLLTLVQDGPQRLRLVRFTPAQQQAIQLVSGRFSVPADAADAAAELAKTLHALTAHFQVHADSAQATRQVASDSRLRAELSPVGDDLALRLVVAPLGADGPRLPVAAGRLRLMAVLDGETVGTERDLTAERRHLEAVLDALPFLDSSDGVS
;
A
#
# COMPACT_ATOMS: atom_id res chain seq x y z
N MET A 1 65.38 -23.24 -1.77
CA MET A 1 64.64 -21.98 -1.60
C MET A 1 64.86 -21.50 -0.18
N ASN A 2 65.33 -20.25 0.01
CA ASN A 2 65.43 -19.67 1.35
C ASN A 2 64.03 -19.68 1.99
N LYS A 3 63.93 -20.18 3.23
CA LYS A 3 62.67 -20.07 3.98
C LYS A 3 62.32 -18.58 4.10
N PRO A 4 61.05 -18.20 3.88
CA PRO A 4 60.62 -16.84 4.14
C PRO A 4 60.93 -16.51 5.60
N SER A 5 61.65 -15.42 5.84
CA SER A 5 62.00 -14.95 7.17
C SER A 5 61.83 -13.45 7.23
N LEU A 6 61.56 -12.94 8.42
CA LEU A 6 61.48 -11.50 8.61
C LEU A 6 62.90 -10.92 8.67
N ASN A 7 63.08 -9.78 8.03
CA ASN A 7 64.29 -8.98 8.04
C ASN A 7 64.52 -8.36 9.43
N ARG A 8 65.36 -9.03 10.21
CA ARG A 8 65.66 -8.65 11.60
C ARG A 8 66.20 -7.23 11.73
N SER A 9 67.09 -6.79 10.84
CA SER A 9 67.68 -5.44 10.93
C SER A 9 66.64 -4.35 10.65
N ALA A 10 65.71 -4.60 9.72
CA ALA A 10 64.59 -3.70 9.48
C ALA A 10 63.64 -3.63 10.68
N ILE A 11 63.37 -4.77 11.33
CA ILE A 11 62.49 -4.83 12.52
C ILE A 11 63.09 -4.12 13.74
N GLU A 12 64.40 -4.17 13.92
CA GLU A 12 65.08 -3.47 15.01
C GLU A 12 64.98 -1.94 14.90
N GLN A 13 64.74 -1.41 13.69
CA GLN A 13 64.57 0.02 13.41
C GLN A 13 63.11 0.49 13.48
N LEU A 14 62.15 -0.42 13.64
CA LEU A 14 60.73 -0.06 13.74
C LEU A 14 60.43 0.71 15.03
N ASP A 15 59.47 1.63 14.94
CA ASP A 15 58.91 2.28 16.13
C ASP A 15 58.21 1.22 17.00
N LYS A 16 58.68 1.10 18.24
CA LYS A 16 58.21 0.08 19.20
C LYS A 16 56.86 0.43 19.82
N LEU A 17 56.30 1.62 19.55
CA LEU A 17 55.00 2.07 20.05
C LEU A 17 54.87 1.97 21.57
N GLY A 18 55.95 2.28 22.29
CA GLY A 18 56.02 2.22 23.76
C GLY A 18 56.18 0.81 24.35
N LEU A 19 56.35 -0.23 23.53
CA LEU A 19 56.54 -1.61 24.00
C LEU A 19 58.02 -1.93 24.27
N ALA A 20 58.26 -2.79 25.27
CA ALA A 20 59.58 -3.37 25.49
C ALA A 20 60.00 -4.23 24.27
N PRO A 21 61.31 -4.37 23.96
CA PRO A 21 61.77 -5.03 22.73
C PRO A 21 61.19 -6.43 22.47
N ASP A 22 61.16 -7.29 23.49
CA ASP A 22 60.61 -8.65 23.37
C ASP A 22 59.09 -8.64 23.24
N THR A 23 58.42 -7.77 23.99
CA THR A 23 56.97 -7.59 23.91
C THR A 23 56.54 -7.04 22.55
N HIS A 24 57.35 -6.16 21.96
CA HIS A 24 57.15 -5.63 20.62
C HIS A 24 57.22 -6.73 19.55
N GLN A 25 58.22 -7.61 19.59
CA GLN A 25 58.32 -8.72 18.64
C GLN A 25 57.16 -9.72 18.77
N VAL A 26 56.73 -10.02 20.01
CA VAL A 26 55.53 -10.83 20.24
C VAL A 26 54.27 -10.11 19.70
N ALA A 27 54.18 -8.79 19.87
CA ALA A 27 53.09 -8.00 19.32
C ALA A 27 53.10 -7.97 17.77
N LEU A 28 54.26 -7.92 17.12
CA LEU A 28 54.37 -8.04 15.66
C LEU A 28 53.83 -9.40 15.17
N ALA A 29 54.16 -10.50 15.85
CA ALA A 29 53.60 -11.82 15.53
C ALA A 29 52.08 -11.86 15.72
N CYS A 30 51.56 -11.29 16.81
CA CYS A 30 50.11 -11.15 17.03
C CYS A 30 49.44 -10.29 15.94
N ALA A 31 50.08 -9.20 15.51
CA ALA A 31 49.58 -8.34 14.45
C ALA A 31 49.50 -9.10 13.12
N LEU A 32 50.54 -9.85 12.74
CA LEU A 32 50.55 -10.67 11.53
C LEU A 32 49.40 -11.69 11.50
N LEU A 33 49.08 -12.30 12.65
CA LEU A 33 47.96 -13.24 12.76
C LEU A 33 46.57 -12.57 12.77
N TRP A 34 46.54 -11.26 13.01
CA TRP A 34 45.40 -10.33 12.95
C TRP A 34 44.23 -10.60 13.90
N THR A 35 43.69 -11.81 13.93
CA THR A 35 42.47 -12.22 14.65
C THR A 35 42.78 -13.09 15.88
N PHE A 36 41.76 -13.66 16.52
CA PHE A 36 41.86 -14.45 17.74
C PHE A 36 42.80 -15.66 17.60
N ARG A 37 43.84 -15.73 18.44
CA ARG A 37 44.90 -16.75 18.44
C ARG A 37 45.32 -17.18 19.82
N THR A 38 45.94 -18.35 19.90
CA THR A 38 46.52 -18.86 21.14
C THR A 38 47.99 -18.45 21.28
N ASN A 39 48.53 -18.47 22.50
CA ASN A 39 49.97 -18.33 22.75
C ASN A 39 50.80 -19.35 21.96
N THR A 40 50.25 -20.56 21.73
CA THR A 40 50.91 -21.61 20.94
C THR A 40 51.06 -21.22 19.47
N ASP A 41 50.07 -20.53 18.89
CA ASP A 41 50.13 -20.07 17.51
C ASP A 41 51.15 -18.93 17.36
N VAL A 42 51.17 -18.00 18.31
CA VAL A 42 52.14 -16.90 18.35
C VAL A 42 53.56 -17.43 18.48
N HIS A 43 53.80 -18.39 19.40
CA HIS A 43 55.09 -19.04 19.56
C HIS A 43 55.54 -19.78 18.29
N ARG A 44 54.63 -20.54 17.65
CA ARG A 44 54.92 -21.25 16.40
C ARG A 44 55.26 -20.27 15.27
N LEU A 45 54.54 -19.16 15.14
CA LEU A 45 54.84 -18.14 14.15
C LEU A 45 56.21 -17.50 14.40
N LEU A 46 56.53 -17.12 15.65
CA LEU A 46 57.82 -16.55 16.01
C LEU A 46 58.98 -17.47 15.60
N ALA A 47 58.84 -18.78 15.80
CA ALA A 47 59.83 -19.77 15.37
C ALA A 47 60.03 -19.81 13.84
N LEU A 48 58.99 -19.49 13.05
CA LEU A 48 59.07 -19.38 11.58
C LEU A 48 59.65 -18.05 11.12
N THR A 49 59.42 -16.96 11.86
CA THR A 49 59.87 -15.62 11.45
C THR A 49 61.37 -15.40 11.52
N GLY A 50 62.10 -16.20 12.31
CA GLY A 50 63.53 -15.99 12.58
C GLY A 50 63.84 -14.87 13.58
N LEU A 51 62.82 -14.32 14.25
CA LEU A 51 62.97 -13.34 15.32
C LEU A 51 63.59 -13.96 16.57
N ALA A 52 64.38 -13.16 17.29
CA ALA A 52 65.07 -13.56 18.51
C ALA A 52 64.88 -12.52 19.61
N SER A 53 64.80 -13.00 20.85
CA SER A 53 64.67 -12.15 22.03
C SER A 53 65.86 -11.19 22.18
N SER A 54 65.75 -10.22 23.07
CA SER A 54 66.82 -9.27 23.39
C SER A 54 68.09 -9.95 23.89
N ALA A 55 67.99 -11.21 24.35
CA ALA A 55 69.11 -12.06 24.71
C ALA A 55 69.76 -12.79 23.51
N GLY A 56 69.28 -12.58 22.29
CA GLY A 56 69.75 -13.20 21.06
C GLY A 56 69.32 -14.66 20.87
N LYS A 57 68.38 -15.17 21.69
CA LYS A 57 67.90 -16.56 21.66
C LYS A 57 66.51 -16.65 21.02
N ALA A 58 66.13 -17.84 20.55
CA ALA A 58 64.75 -18.10 20.12
C ALA A 58 63.78 -17.91 21.30
N PHE A 59 62.58 -17.38 21.03
CA PHE A 59 61.54 -17.23 22.05
C PHE A 59 61.10 -18.58 22.59
N THR A 60 61.02 -18.69 23.91
CA THR A 60 60.38 -19.84 24.57
C THR A 60 58.88 -19.59 24.74
N ALA A 61 58.12 -20.65 24.98
CA ALA A 61 56.70 -20.52 25.35
C ALA A 61 56.50 -19.66 26.63
N GLY A 62 57.48 -19.67 27.55
CA GLY A 62 57.48 -18.82 28.74
C GLY A 62 57.64 -17.33 28.42
N ASP A 63 58.53 -17.01 27.47
CA ASP A 63 58.75 -15.62 27.02
C ASP A 63 57.48 -15.07 26.36
N VAL A 64 56.84 -15.85 25.49
CA VAL A 64 55.58 -15.48 24.83
C VAL A 64 54.48 -15.27 25.87
N LYS A 65 54.33 -16.18 26.84
CA LYS A 65 53.33 -16.04 27.92
C LYS A 65 53.57 -14.80 28.78
N SER A 66 54.83 -14.48 29.10
CA SER A 66 55.20 -13.29 29.86
C SER A 66 54.88 -12.01 29.09
N ALA A 67 55.22 -11.97 27.80
CA ALA A 67 54.91 -10.83 26.94
C ALA A 67 53.39 -10.63 26.75
N THR A 68 52.62 -11.70 26.53
CA THR A 68 51.16 -11.58 26.40
C THR A 68 50.47 -11.22 27.70
N GLN A 69 51.01 -11.66 28.84
CA GLN A 69 50.53 -11.20 30.15
C GLN A 69 50.75 -9.70 30.35
N LYS A 70 51.93 -9.17 30.00
CA LYS A 70 52.20 -7.71 30.06
C LYS A 70 51.27 -6.90 29.16
N LEU A 71 51.01 -7.40 27.95
CA LEU A 71 50.06 -6.79 27.01
C LEU A 71 48.64 -6.80 27.59
N ARG A 72 48.22 -7.89 28.25
CA ARG A 72 46.93 -7.99 28.92
C ARG A 72 46.81 -7.01 30.09
N GLU A 73 47.82 -6.93 30.94
CA GLU A 73 47.88 -6.00 32.08
C GLU A 73 47.83 -4.53 31.64
N SER A 74 48.33 -4.24 30.44
CA SER A 74 48.30 -2.91 29.83
C SER A 74 47.01 -2.62 29.05
N GLY A 75 46.03 -3.55 29.03
CA GLY A 75 44.78 -3.40 28.28
C GLY A 75 44.95 -3.41 26.75
N LEU A 76 46.05 -3.99 26.25
CA LEU A 76 46.39 -4.02 24.82
C LEU A 76 45.94 -5.31 24.11
N LEU A 77 45.27 -6.22 24.83
CA LEU A 77 44.67 -7.43 24.28
C LEU A 77 43.15 -7.43 24.44
N VAL A 78 42.48 -8.02 23.45
CA VAL A 78 41.05 -8.37 23.47
C VAL A 78 40.95 -9.89 23.49
N ASP A 79 40.38 -10.44 24.57
CA ASP A 79 40.15 -11.89 24.72
C ASP A 79 38.82 -12.29 24.05
N GLU A 80 38.75 -13.50 23.49
CA GLU A 80 37.54 -14.00 22.82
C GLU A 80 36.46 -14.36 23.85
N PRO A 81 35.22 -13.81 23.78
CA PRO A 81 34.19 -14.06 24.79
C PRO A 81 33.80 -15.53 24.94
N SER A 82 33.87 -16.28 23.84
CA SER A 82 33.49 -17.70 23.80
C SER A 82 34.65 -18.65 24.17
N ARG A 83 35.90 -18.16 24.17
CA ARG A 83 37.12 -18.95 24.33
C ARG A 83 38.19 -18.14 25.07
N ALA A 84 38.26 -18.31 26.38
CA ALA A 84 39.18 -17.55 27.24
C ALA A 84 40.69 -17.72 26.93
N THR A 85 41.08 -18.64 26.04
CA THR A 85 42.48 -18.92 25.69
C THR A 85 42.94 -18.24 24.39
N THR A 86 42.04 -17.61 23.65
CA THR A 86 42.32 -16.92 22.38
C THR A 86 42.18 -15.42 22.53
N PHE A 87 43.07 -14.67 21.88
CA PHE A 87 43.14 -13.21 21.98
C PHE A 87 43.65 -12.59 20.67
N HIS A 88 43.41 -11.29 20.51
CA HIS A 88 44.10 -10.45 19.53
C HIS A 88 44.51 -9.12 20.16
N LEU A 89 45.37 -8.37 19.49
CA LEU A 89 45.77 -7.01 19.92
C LEU A 89 44.62 -6.01 19.67
N VAL A 90 44.50 -4.99 20.51
CA VAL A 90 43.59 -3.86 20.27
C VAL A 90 43.88 -3.16 18.93
N ASP A 91 42.84 -2.63 18.28
CA ASP A 91 42.92 -2.05 16.92
C ASP A 91 43.95 -0.94 16.79
N ALA A 92 44.02 -0.07 17.81
CA ALA A 92 44.97 1.03 17.91
C ALA A 92 46.44 0.58 17.90
N LEU A 93 46.72 -0.69 18.22
CA LEU A 93 48.07 -1.26 18.21
C LEU A 93 48.29 -2.21 17.02
N ARG A 94 47.34 -3.11 16.70
CA ARG A 94 47.55 -4.07 15.61
C ARG A 94 47.63 -3.42 14.23
N ALA A 95 46.86 -2.37 13.96
CA ALA A 95 46.89 -1.74 12.63
C ALA A 95 48.24 -1.04 12.33
N PRO A 96 48.80 -0.20 13.23
CA PRO A 96 50.13 0.38 13.02
C PRO A 96 51.24 -0.68 12.91
N LEU A 97 51.24 -1.70 13.78
CA LEU A 97 52.23 -2.80 13.72
C LEU A 97 52.12 -3.58 12.40
N TYR A 98 50.91 -3.83 11.92
CA TYR A 98 50.71 -4.50 10.63
C TYR A 98 51.25 -3.66 9.47
N ARG A 99 51.07 -2.33 9.52
CA ARG A 99 51.61 -1.40 8.52
C ARG A 99 53.14 -1.44 8.48
N GLN A 100 53.79 -1.42 9.63
CA GLN A 100 55.24 -1.57 9.74
C GLN A 100 55.73 -2.92 9.15
N LEU A 101 54.98 -4.02 9.34
CA LEU A 101 55.29 -5.30 8.71
C LEU A 101 55.19 -5.23 7.17
N LEU A 102 54.17 -4.55 6.65
CA LEU A 102 53.97 -4.34 5.21
C LEU A 102 55.04 -3.44 4.57
N GLU A 103 55.60 -2.50 5.31
CA GLU A 103 56.70 -1.62 4.86
C GLU A 103 58.02 -2.37 4.79
N THR A 104 58.27 -3.25 5.75
CA THR A 104 59.54 -3.99 5.86
C THR A 104 59.58 -5.26 5.00
N HIS A 105 58.43 -5.76 4.54
CA HIS A 105 58.31 -7.04 3.83
C HIS A 105 57.33 -6.96 2.65
N PRO A 106 57.69 -6.27 1.55
CA PRO A 106 56.84 -6.23 0.35
C PRO A 106 56.71 -7.63 -0.29
N GLY A 107 55.59 -7.84 -0.99
CA GLY A 107 55.32 -9.10 -1.69
C GLY A 107 54.67 -10.17 -0.82
N SER A 108 54.91 -11.45 -1.14
CA SER A 108 54.18 -12.60 -0.58
C SER A 108 54.75 -13.16 0.72
N THR A 109 55.84 -12.60 1.27
CA THR A 109 56.54 -13.14 2.45
C THR A 109 55.61 -13.31 3.66
N LEU A 110 54.79 -12.29 3.98
CA LEU A 110 53.86 -12.36 5.11
C LEU A 110 52.79 -13.45 4.93
N ALA A 111 52.25 -13.56 3.72
CA ALA A 111 51.26 -14.58 3.39
C ALA A 111 51.87 -15.99 3.44
N GLN A 112 53.12 -16.16 3.01
CA GLN A 112 53.83 -17.43 3.08
C GLN A 112 54.10 -17.86 4.54
N LEU A 113 54.49 -16.93 5.42
CA LEU A 113 54.67 -17.23 6.85
C LEU A 113 53.36 -17.73 7.50
N ILE A 114 52.22 -17.17 7.11
CA ILE A 114 50.89 -17.61 7.57
C ILE A 114 50.54 -18.99 7.00
N ALA A 115 50.88 -19.26 5.73
CA ALA A 115 50.68 -20.55 5.10
C ALA A 115 51.54 -21.66 5.76
N ASP A 116 52.79 -21.34 6.07
CA ASP A 116 53.74 -22.24 6.71
C ASP A 116 53.33 -22.60 8.15
N LEU A 117 52.70 -21.67 8.88
CA LEU A 117 52.21 -21.88 10.26
C LEU A 117 51.19 -23.02 10.37
N ASP A 118 50.24 -23.06 9.44
CA ASP A 118 49.17 -24.07 9.41
C ASP A 118 49.45 -25.18 8.38
N HIS A 119 50.66 -25.22 7.82
CA HIS A 119 51.13 -26.21 6.84
C HIS A 119 50.21 -26.38 5.64
N PHE A 120 49.56 -25.30 5.19
CA PHE A 120 48.72 -25.32 4.00
C PHE A 120 49.44 -24.66 2.83
N ASP A 121 49.13 -25.13 1.62
CA ASP A 121 49.68 -24.59 0.39
C ASP A 121 48.50 -24.22 -0.54
N PRO A 122 48.24 -22.93 -0.74
CA PRO A 122 47.11 -22.46 -1.54
C PRO A 122 47.26 -22.82 -3.04
N SER A 123 48.45 -23.22 -3.49
CA SER A 123 48.69 -23.65 -4.87
C SER A 123 48.36 -25.13 -5.13
N ARG A 124 48.18 -25.95 -4.08
CA ARG A 124 47.88 -27.39 -4.21
C ARG A 124 46.55 -27.68 -4.90
N SER A 125 45.63 -26.73 -4.89
CA SER A 125 44.31 -26.91 -5.48
C SER A 125 43.75 -25.61 -6.02
N THR A 126 43.35 -25.64 -7.28
CA THR A 126 42.55 -24.60 -7.93
C THR A 126 41.05 -24.76 -7.61
N TYR A 127 40.67 -25.86 -6.93
CA TYR A 127 39.27 -26.20 -6.69
C TYR A 127 38.81 -26.00 -5.25
N TYR A 128 39.60 -26.44 -4.27
CA TYR A 128 39.25 -26.45 -2.85
C TYR A 128 40.22 -25.59 -2.02
N TRP A 129 39.71 -24.94 -0.97
CA TRP A 129 40.56 -24.24 -0.01
C TRP A 129 41.20 -25.26 0.94
N PRO A 130 42.54 -25.31 1.05
CA PRO A 130 43.26 -26.42 1.70
C PRO A 130 43.22 -26.40 3.24
N THR A 131 42.59 -25.39 3.86
CA THR A 131 42.46 -25.29 5.31
C THR A 131 41.02 -24.96 5.73
N ALA A 132 40.55 -25.57 6.81
CA ALA A 132 39.28 -25.20 7.44
C ALA A 132 39.45 -24.09 8.50
N SER A 133 40.68 -23.62 8.75
CA SER A 133 41.00 -22.63 9.77
C SER A 133 40.57 -21.23 9.34
N VAL A 134 39.38 -20.80 9.75
CA VAL A 134 38.85 -19.45 9.49
C VAL A 134 39.81 -18.34 9.96
N PRO A 135 40.40 -18.41 11.17
CA PRO A 135 41.37 -17.40 11.59
C PRO A 135 42.57 -17.26 10.64
N THR A 136 43.06 -18.37 10.10
CA THR A 136 44.21 -18.39 9.18
C THR A 136 43.85 -17.90 7.81
N THR A 137 42.68 -18.27 7.31
CA THR A 137 42.12 -17.68 6.10
C THR A 137 42.02 -16.16 6.21
N ILE A 138 41.54 -15.62 7.34
CA ILE A 138 41.45 -14.16 7.58
C ILE A 138 42.82 -13.50 7.48
N ALA A 139 43.82 -14.02 8.20
CA ALA A 139 45.18 -13.49 8.20
C ALA A 139 45.82 -13.56 6.80
N TYR A 140 45.64 -14.69 6.10
CA TYR A 140 46.18 -14.91 4.77
C TYR A 140 45.57 -13.95 3.74
N VAL A 141 44.24 -13.82 3.73
CA VAL A 141 43.52 -12.88 2.86
C VAL A 141 43.99 -11.45 3.12
N ARG A 142 44.11 -11.03 4.38
CA ARG A 142 44.64 -9.72 4.74
C ARG A 142 46.03 -9.46 4.16
N ALA A 143 46.94 -10.41 4.35
CA ALA A 143 48.31 -10.30 3.83
C ALA A 143 48.33 -10.20 2.31
N ARG A 144 47.53 -11.00 1.60
CA ARG A 144 47.46 -10.98 0.13
C ARG A 144 46.87 -9.70 -0.44
N PHE A 145 45.82 -9.16 0.16
CA PHE A 145 45.22 -7.90 -0.30
C PHE A 145 46.14 -6.71 -0.08
N TYR A 146 46.71 -6.58 1.13
CA TYR A 146 47.58 -5.43 1.45
C TYR A 146 49.01 -5.55 0.92
N SER A 147 49.43 -6.71 0.43
CA SER A 147 50.65 -6.84 -0.35
C SER A 147 50.51 -6.32 -1.79
N GLY A 148 49.32 -5.87 -2.21
CA GLY A 148 49.05 -5.43 -3.57
C GLY A 148 49.02 -6.58 -4.59
N ALA A 149 48.52 -7.75 -4.20
CA ALA A 149 48.40 -8.88 -5.12
C ALA A 149 47.55 -8.52 -6.35
N PRO A 150 47.87 -9.06 -7.54
CA PRO A 150 47.16 -8.71 -8.77
C PRO A 150 45.70 -9.19 -8.75
N SER A 151 44.86 -8.47 -9.49
CA SER A 151 43.41 -8.70 -9.58
C SER A 151 43.01 -10.15 -9.90
N GLU A 152 43.77 -10.83 -10.77
CA GLU A 152 43.53 -12.23 -11.15
C GLU A 152 43.66 -13.18 -9.97
N GLU A 153 44.71 -12.98 -9.16
CA GLU A 153 44.98 -13.83 -8.00
C GLU A 153 43.94 -13.61 -6.90
N LEU A 154 43.57 -12.35 -6.65
CA LEU A 154 42.52 -12.01 -5.69
C LEU A 154 41.14 -12.56 -6.13
N SER A 155 40.86 -12.54 -7.43
CA SER A 155 39.64 -13.14 -8.00
C SER A 155 39.62 -14.65 -7.86
N HIS A 156 40.75 -15.32 -8.11
CA HIS A 156 40.89 -16.74 -7.87
C HIS A 156 40.69 -17.08 -6.38
N LEU A 157 41.31 -16.32 -5.48
CA LEU A 157 41.17 -16.49 -4.03
C LEU A 157 39.69 -16.38 -3.58
N LYS A 158 38.97 -15.35 -4.05
CA LYS A 158 37.53 -15.21 -3.81
C LYS A 158 36.76 -16.44 -4.29
N ASN A 159 37.01 -16.90 -5.51
CA ASN A 159 36.26 -18.00 -6.12
C ASN A 159 36.46 -19.32 -5.37
N VAL A 160 37.69 -19.63 -4.95
CA VAL A 160 38.00 -20.84 -4.17
C VAL A 160 37.39 -20.77 -2.77
N LEU A 161 37.52 -19.63 -2.08
CA LEU A 161 36.98 -19.46 -0.74
C LEU A 161 35.46 -19.49 -0.69
N SER A 162 34.79 -18.87 -1.66
CA SER A 162 33.31 -18.81 -1.72
C SER A 162 32.65 -20.19 -1.83
N ARG A 163 33.40 -21.25 -2.15
CA ARG A 163 32.90 -22.64 -2.22
C ARG A 163 32.81 -23.33 -0.87
N SER A 164 33.57 -22.86 0.13
CA SER A 164 33.73 -23.56 1.42
C SER A 164 33.55 -22.66 2.63
N MET A 165 33.57 -21.34 2.45
CA MET A 165 33.49 -20.34 3.51
C MET A 165 32.63 -19.16 3.08
N GLU A 166 32.03 -18.49 4.08
CA GLU A 166 31.30 -17.23 3.89
C GLU A 166 32.30 -16.10 3.57
N TRP A 167 32.55 -15.88 2.28
CA TRP A 167 33.50 -14.87 1.77
C TRP A 167 33.25 -13.47 2.35
N SER A 168 31.98 -13.07 2.50
CA SER A 168 31.60 -11.78 3.08
C SER A 168 32.14 -11.62 4.51
N GLN A 169 32.00 -12.65 5.36
CA GLN A 169 32.51 -12.62 6.72
C GLN A 169 34.04 -12.59 6.77
N ILE A 170 34.71 -13.30 5.86
CA ILE A 170 36.16 -13.26 5.74
C ILE A 170 36.62 -11.85 5.38
N MET A 171 36.02 -11.20 4.38
CA MET A 171 36.39 -9.85 3.95
C MET A 171 36.15 -8.81 5.03
N VAL A 172 35.01 -8.90 5.72
CA VAL A 172 34.71 -8.00 6.84
C VAL A 172 35.80 -8.09 7.91
N LYS A 173 36.19 -9.30 8.32
CA LYS A 173 37.18 -9.50 9.39
C LYS A 173 38.62 -9.27 8.94
N ALA A 174 38.92 -9.50 7.67
CA ALA A 174 40.28 -9.41 7.13
C ALA A 174 40.64 -7.98 6.73
N ILE A 175 39.71 -7.23 6.13
CA ILE A 175 40.00 -5.97 5.45
C ILE A 175 39.14 -4.80 5.95
N LEU A 176 37.83 -5.00 6.08
CA LEU A 176 36.91 -3.88 6.29
C LEU A 176 36.87 -3.43 7.75
N LEU A 177 36.98 -4.36 8.72
CA LEU A 177 36.88 -4.08 10.15
C LEU A 177 38.04 -4.71 10.96
N PRO A 178 38.74 -3.91 11.79
CA PRO A 178 38.78 -2.44 11.77
C PRO A 178 39.37 -1.90 10.46
N PHE A 179 38.88 -0.74 10.04
CA PHE A 179 39.38 -0.07 8.85
C PHE A 179 40.69 0.70 9.13
N ASP A 180 41.68 0.51 8.28
CA ASP A 180 42.94 1.26 8.27
C ASP A 180 43.19 1.83 6.86
N GLY A 181 42.91 3.12 6.66
CA GLY A 181 43.02 3.79 5.36
C GLY A 181 44.38 3.62 4.67
N PRO A 182 45.52 3.86 5.35
CA PRO A 182 46.83 3.68 4.73
C PRO A 182 47.13 2.24 4.29
N SER A 183 46.70 1.22 5.04
CA SER A 183 46.82 -0.17 4.58
C SER A 183 45.87 -0.46 3.42
N PHE A 184 44.66 0.11 3.46
CA PHE A 184 43.65 -0.06 2.40
C PHE A 184 44.11 0.52 1.06
N GLU A 185 44.87 1.60 1.07
CA GLU A 185 45.45 2.20 -0.15
C GLU A 185 46.44 1.29 -0.87
N ARG A 186 47.02 0.30 -0.18
CA ARG A 186 47.91 -0.71 -0.78
C ARG A 186 47.17 -1.79 -1.58
N ILE A 187 45.85 -1.89 -1.44
CA ILE A 187 45.05 -2.83 -2.23
C ILE A 187 45.08 -2.38 -3.69
N GLU A 188 45.17 -3.36 -4.60
CA GLU A 188 45.07 -3.14 -6.03
C GLU A 188 43.80 -2.32 -6.39
N PRO A 189 43.87 -1.33 -7.30
CA PRO A 189 42.82 -0.32 -7.48
C PRO A 189 41.42 -0.87 -7.78
N LEU A 190 41.30 -1.90 -8.61
CA LEU A 190 40.01 -2.50 -8.97
C LEU A 190 39.34 -3.13 -7.75
N TRP A 191 40.10 -3.89 -6.96
CA TRP A 191 39.60 -4.48 -5.71
C TRP A 191 39.32 -3.43 -4.63
N ARG A 192 40.17 -2.42 -4.53
CA ARG A 192 40.01 -1.30 -3.60
C ARG A 192 38.68 -0.58 -3.87
N SER A 193 38.39 -0.25 -5.13
CA SER A 193 37.13 0.38 -5.52
C SER A 193 35.93 -0.53 -5.23
N ARG A 194 36.01 -1.82 -5.59
CA ARG A 194 34.93 -2.79 -5.34
C ARG A 194 34.60 -2.94 -3.84
N LEU A 195 35.61 -2.96 -2.99
CA LEU A 195 35.44 -3.08 -1.54
C LEU A 195 34.85 -1.81 -0.93
N ALA A 196 35.31 -0.64 -1.37
CA ALA A 196 34.73 0.63 -0.98
C ALA A 196 33.26 0.71 -1.43
N TYR A 197 32.94 0.36 -2.68
CA TYR A 197 31.57 0.30 -3.19
C TYR A 197 30.68 -0.58 -2.31
N GLN A 198 31.13 -1.80 -2.01
CA GLN A 198 30.36 -2.72 -1.16
C GLN A 198 30.12 -2.17 0.25
N ALA A 199 31.13 -1.53 0.85
CA ALA A 199 31.02 -0.92 2.17
C ALA A 199 30.02 0.26 2.17
N VAL A 200 30.13 1.18 1.20
CA VAL A 200 29.23 2.34 1.10
C VAL A 200 27.80 1.89 0.77
N ALA A 201 27.61 0.92 -0.14
CA ALA A 201 26.29 0.39 -0.44
C ALA A 201 25.64 -0.30 0.78
N THR A 202 26.44 -1.01 1.58
CA THR A 202 26.00 -1.62 2.84
C THR A 202 25.58 -0.55 3.86
N LEU A 203 26.34 0.55 3.95
CA LEU A 203 26.00 1.70 4.78
C LEU A 203 24.66 2.33 4.34
N CYS A 204 24.47 2.58 3.05
CA CYS A 204 23.25 3.18 2.50
C CYS A 204 22.00 2.32 2.69
N LEU A 205 22.13 0.98 2.60
CA LEU A 205 21.00 0.07 2.69
C LEU A 205 20.66 -0.35 4.13
N TYR A 206 21.67 -0.55 4.98
CA TYR A 206 21.50 -1.13 6.31
C TYR A 206 21.84 -0.18 7.47
N TRP A 207 22.34 1.03 7.19
CA TRP A 207 22.77 2.02 8.19
C TRP A 207 23.75 1.43 9.21
N ALA A 208 24.76 0.75 8.67
CA ALA A 208 25.79 0.04 9.41
C ALA A 208 26.99 0.98 9.70
N PRO A 209 27.07 1.59 10.91
CA PRO A 209 28.08 2.61 11.23
C PRO A 209 29.51 2.07 11.21
N GLU A 210 29.68 0.75 11.25
CA GLU A 210 30.98 0.09 11.19
C GLU A 210 31.72 0.41 9.87
N TYR A 211 30.98 0.71 8.79
CA TYR A 211 31.54 1.07 7.48
C TYR A 211 31.77 2.58 7.31
N LEU A 212 31.46 3.41 8.32
CA LEU A 212 31.54 4.87 8.22
C LEU A 212 32.94 5.34 7.82
N SER A 213 33.98 4.80 8.45
CA SER A 213 35.37 5.18 8.18
C SER A 213 35.78 4.92 6.72
N ILE A 214 35.21 3.88 6.09
CA ILE A 214 35.45 3.56 4.68
C ILE A 214 34.74 4.56 3.78
N ALA A 215 33.50 4.92 4.12
CA ALA A 215 32.75 5.93 3.39
C ALA A 215 33.40 7.32 3.49
N GLU A 216 33.93 7.70 4.65
CA GLU A 216 34.69 8.95 4.82
C GLU A 216 35.98 8.93 4.00
N TRP A 217 36.71 7.80 3.98
CA TRP A 217 37.87 7.63 3.12
C TRP A 217 37.50 7.76 1.63
N ALA A 218 36.45 7.07 1.18
CA ALA A 218 36.02 7.11 -0.21
C ALA A 218 35.54 8.51 -0.64
N GLY A 219 34.80 9.21 0.23
CA GLY A 219 34.41 10.61 0.00
C GLY A 219 35.61 11.56 -0.01
N ASN A 220 36.66 11.27 0.77
CA ASN A 220 37.91 12.02 0.69
C ASN A 220 38.65 11.76 -0.64
N GLN A 221 38.70 10.52 -1.10
CA GLN A 221 39.27 10.16 -2.40
C GLN A 221 38.51 10.85 -3.54
N LEU A 222 37.18 10.89 -3.50
CA LEU A 222 36.38 11.57 -4.51
C LEU A 222 36.71 13.08 -4.62
N ARG A 223 37.03 13.73 -3.50
CA ARG A 223 37.38 15.16 -3.47
C ARG A 223 38.78 15.47 -3.99
N HIS A 224 39.73 14.53 -3.87
CA HIS A 224 41.14 14.77 -4.19
C HIS A 224 41.61 14.07 -5.46
N HIS A 225 41.05 12.89 -5.75
CA HIS A 225 41.40 11.97 -6.82
C HIS A 225 40.15 11.32 -7.44
N PRO A 226 39.17 12.11 -7.95
CA PRO A 226 37.95 11.57 -8.54
C PRO A 226 38.20 10.59 -9.70
N GLU A 227 39.29 10.77 -10.44
CA GLU A 227 39.73 9.93 -11.56
C GLU A 227 40.09 8.49 -11.17
N ASP A 228 40.41 8.26 -9.88
CA ASP A 228 40.81 6.95 -9.36
C ASP A 228 39.61 6.10 -8.89
N LEU A 229 38.40 6.67 -8.92
CA LEU A 229 37.17 6.01 -8.47
C LEU A 229 36.37 5.50 -9.66
N SER A 230 35.78 4.31 -9.50
CA SER A 230 34.85 3.78 -10.50
C SER A 230 33.48 4.46 -10.40
N ASP A 231 32.79 4.59 -11.54
CA ASP A 231 31.42 5.12 -11.63
C ASP A 231 30.46 4.50 -10.60
N ASP A 232 30.50 3.18 -10.39
CA ASP A 232 29.65 2.49 -9.39
C ASP A 232 29.85 3.04 -7.96
N LEU A 233 31.09 3.35 -7.59
CA LEU A 233 31.44 3.90 -6.28
C LEU A 233 31.00 5.36 -6.20
N CYS A 234 31.19 6.13 -7.27
CA CYS A 234 30.72 7.52 -7.36
C CYS A 234 29.18 7.59 -7.21
N LEU A 235 28.43 6.77 -7.94
CA LEU A 235 26.97 6.66 -7.81
C LEU A 235 26.55 6.30 -6.37
N THR A 236 27.25 5.37 -5.72
CA THR A 236 26.94 4.96 -4.34
C THR A 236 27.30 6.04 -3.31
N LEU A 237 28.35 6.82 -3.56
CA LEU A 237 28.66 8.03 -2.77
C LEU A 237 27.59 9.11 -3.00
N GLY A 238 27.03 9.22 -4.21
CA GLY A 238 25.89 10.06 -4.51
C GLY A 238 24.63 9.66 -3.73
N ASP A 239 24.33 8.37 -3.62
CA ASP A 239 23.25 7.85 -2.74
C ASP A 239 23.49 8.25 -1.29
N LEU A 240 24.71 8.02 -0.77
CA LEU A 240 25.07 8.44 0.57
C LEU A 240 24.90 9.96 0.76
N ALA A 241 25.29 10.76 -0.24
CA ALA A 241 25.16 12.20 -0.21
C ALA A 241 23.68 12.65 -0.12
N VAL A 242 22.78 12.04 -0.91
CA VAL A 242 21.34 12.29 -0.82
C VAL A 242 20.82 11.95 0.58
N GLN A 243 21.17 10.79 1.12
CA GLN A 243 20.73 10.40 2.46
C GLN A 243 21.29 11.29 3.57
N ARG A 244 22.52 11.81 3.40
CA ARG A 244 23.14 12.77 4.32
C ARG A 244 22.62 14.21 4.15
N GLY A 245 21.98 14.52 3.03
CA GLY A 245 21.66 15.90 2.65
C GLY A 245 22.93 16.73 2.38
N ASP A 246 23.98 16.09 1.84
CA ASP A 246 25.27 16.70 1.53
C ASP A 246 25.33 17.07 0.04
N SER A 247 24.92 18.28 -0.29
CA SER A 247 24.86 18.76 -1.68
C SER A 247 26.24 18.85 -2.34
N ASP A 248 27.28 19.16 -1.58
CA ASP A 248 28.65 19.27 -2.07
C ASP A 248 29.19 17.90 -2.49
N LEU A 249 28.99 16.88 -1.64
CA LEU A 249 29.34 15.50 -1.97
C LEU A 249 28.52 14.97 -3.16
N LEU A 250 27.23 15.31 -3.24
CA LEU A 250 26.38 14.89 -4.35
C LEU A 250 26.86 15.49 -5.68
N HIS A 251 27.23 16.77 -5.68
CA HIS A 251 27.76 17.44 -6.87
C HIS A 251 29.10 16.84 -7.29
N ALA A 252 29.99 16.57 -6.32
CA ALA A 252 31.28 15.93 -6.58
C ALA A 252 31.15 14.47 -7.07
N ALA A 253 30.09 13.76 -6.67
CA ALA A 253 29.87 12.35 -7.02
C ALA A 253 29.24 12.15 -8.40
N LEU A 254 28.55 13.17 -8.94
CA LEU A 254 27.81 13.08 -10.20
C LEU A 254 28.27 14.08 -11.29
N PRO A 255 29.58 14.38 -11.47
CA PRO A 255 30.01 15.29 -12.53
C PRO A 255 29.85 14.57 -13.88
N GLU A 256 28.92 15.07 -14.70
CA GLU A 256 28.67 14.63 -16.09
C GLU A 256 28.10 13.22 -16.29
N LEU A 257 27.79 12.47 -15.22
CA LEU A 257 27.06 11.20 -15.34
C LEU A 257 25.60 11.46 -15.77
N GLU A 258 25.28 11.09 -17.00
CA GLU A 258 23.93 11.25 -17.58
C GLU A 258 23.10 9.97 -17.54
N ASP A 259 23.61 8.86 -16.99
CA ASP A 259 22.87 7.60 -16.93
C ASP A 259 21.62 7.68 -16.03
N GLY A 260 20.72 6.71 -16.19
CA GLY A 260 19.46 6.68 -15.45
C GLY A 260 19.62 6.52 -13.93
N LEU A 261 20.74 6.02 -13.41
CA LEU A 261 20.99 5.92 -11.96
C LEU A 261 21.35 7.30 -11.41
N ALA A 262 22.25 8.03 -12.07
CA ALA A 262 22.58 9.41 -11.75
C ALA A 262 21.33 10.31 -11.83
N ALA A 263 20.49 10.14 -12.85
CA ALA A 263 19.20 10.82 -12.95
C ALA A 263 18.26 10.47 -11.78
N GLY A 264 18.20 9.20 -11.37
CA GLY A 264 17.43 8.74 -10.22
C GLY A 264 17.90 9.34 -8.89
N LEU A 265 19.22 9.51 -8.70
CA LEU A 265 19.79 10.18 -7.52
C LEU A 265 19.46 11.67 -7.47
N ARG A 266 19.50 12.37 -8.62
CA ARG A 266 19.06 13.77 -8.71
C ARG A 266 17.55 13.89 -8.39
N ALA A 267 16.73 12.95 -8.84
CA ALA A 267 15.32 12.88 -8.48
C ALA A 267 15.12 12.64 -6.96
N ALA A 268 15.91 11.73 -6.38
CA ALA A 268 15.91 11.46 -4.95
C ALA A 268 16.28 12.71 -4.12
N ALA A 269 17.24 13.51 -4.57
CA ALA A 269 17.62 14.77 -3.93
C ALA A 269 16.46 15.77 -3.87
N LEU A 270 15.72 15.94 -4.98
CA LEU A 270 14.52 16.79 -5.04
C LEU A 270 13.47 16.35 -4.01
N VAL A 271 13.23 15.03 -3.90
CA VAL A 271 12.28 14.48 -2.92
C VAL A 271 12.78 14.70 -1.48
N ALA A 272 14.08 14.55 -1.22
CA ALA A 272 14.68 14.81 0.09
C ALA A 272 14.59 16.29 0.52
N GLU A 273 14.51 17.21 -0.44
CA GLU A 273 14.27 18.65 -0.24
C GLU A 273 12.77 19.00 -0.09
N GLY A 274 11.86 18.03 -0.22
CA GLY A 274 10.41 18.25 -0.17
C GLY A 274 9.81 18.77 -1.48
N ARG A 275 10.54 18.75 -2.59
CA ARG A 275 10.05 19.13 -3.93
C ARG A 275 9.34 17.95 -4.60
N TRP A 276 8.19 17.57 -4.06
CA TRP A 276 7.48 16.33 -4.40
C TRP A 276 7.11 16.19 -5.89
N ALA A 277 6.53 17.23 -6.50
CA ALA A 277 6.09 17.19 -7.90
C ALA A 277 7.28 17.15 -8.88
N ASP A 278 8.32 17.96 -8.64
CA ASP A 278 9.54 17.96 -9.43
C ASP A 278 10.27 16.60 -9.31
N GLY A 279 10.33 16.07 -8.08
CA GLY A 279 10.89 14.76 -7.78
C GLY A 279 10.16 13.63 -8.50
N GLN A 280 8.82 13.64 -8.52
CA GLN A 280 8.03 12.68 -9.30
C GLN A 280 8.43 12.72 -10.79
N ALA A 281 8.40 13.90 -11.41
CA ALA A 281 8.69 14.04 -12.83
C ALA A 281 10.11 13.56 -13.17
N ALA A 282 11.09 13.91 -12.31
CA ALA A 282 12.47 13.47 -12.46
C ALA A 282 12.62 11.95 -12.30
N PHE A 283 11.92 11.34 -11.33
CA PHE A 283 11.93 9.88 -11.15
C PHE A 283 11.32 9.14 -12.35
N GLU A 284 10.21 9.63 -12.90
CA GLU A 284 9.59 9.02 -14.08
C GLU A 284 10.51 9.08 -15.31
N ALA A 285 11.24 10.19 -15.49
CA ALA A 285 12.27 10.32 -16.52
C ALA A 285 13.43 9.32 -16.29
N ALA A 286 13.95 9.25 -15.07
CA ALA A 286 15.02 8.33 -14.69
C ALA A 286 14.61 6.86 -14.88
N LEU A 287 13.41 6.46 -14.45
CA LEU A 287 12.88 5.10 -14.63
C LEU A 287 12.71 4.74 -16.11
N LYS A 288 12.24 5.69 -16.94
CA LYS A 288 12.13 5.49 -18.39
C LYS A 288 13.50 5.27 -19.02
N GLN A 289 14.48 6.07 -18.63
CA GLN A 289 15.86 5.96 -19.10
C GLN A 289 16.50 4.63 -18.67
N ARG A 290 16.40 4.27 -17.38
CA ARG A 290 16.89 2.97 -16.87
C ARG A 290 16.28 1.80 -17.62
N LYS A 291 14.97 1.86 -17.90
CA LYS A 291 14.28 0.84 -18.69
C LYS A 291 14.87 0.69 -20.09
N SER A 292 15.30 1.78 -20.74
CA SER A 292 15.97 1.70 -22.04
C SER A 292 17.42 1.20 -21.96
N GLU A 293 18.12 1.47 -20.85
CA GLU A 293 19.52 1.08 -20.65
C GLU A 293 19.69 -0.41 -20.32
N ILE A 294 18.92 -0.92 -19.35
CA ILE A 294 19.09 -2.28 -18.82
C ILE A 294 17.93 -3.24 -19.14
N GLY A 295 16.85 -2.73 -19.75
CA GLY A 295 15.63 -3.50 -19.97
C GLY A 295 14.87 -3.83 -18.69
N GLY A 296 13.86 -4.69 -18.79
CA GLY A 296 13.07 -5.16 -17.65
C GLY A 296 11.97 -4.18 -17.18
N THR A 297 11.33 -4.52 -16.08
CA THR A 297 10.15 -3.79 -15.55
C THR A 297 10.16 -3.58 -14.04
N LYS A 298 11.19 -4.06 -13.32
CA LYS A 298 11.33 -3.94 -11.85
C LYS A 298 12.81 -3.84 -11.47
N ASN A 299 13.11 -3.37 -10.25
CA ASN A 299 14.48 -3.16 -9.76
C ASN A 299 15.31 -2.26 -10.69
N LEU A 300 14.68 -1.26 -11.31
CA LEU A 300 15.36 -0.33 -12.23
C LEU A 300 16.29 0.62 -11.49
N LEU A 301 15.98 0.91 -10.22
CA LEU A 301 16.73 1.75 -9.29
C LEU A 301 17.04 0.97 -8.00
N PRO A 302 18.18 1.23 -7.33
CA PRO A 302 18.52 0.69 -6.03
C PRO A 302 17.46 0.95 -4.95
N LEU A 303 17.23 -0.05 -4.10
CA LEU A 303 16.25 0.00 -3.01
C LEU A 303 16.55 1.10 -1.99
N SER A 304 17.80 1.55 -1.86
CA SER A 304 18.20 2.62 -0.93
C SER A 304 17.49 3.95 -1.19
N PHE A 305 17.15 4.25 -2.45
CA PHE A 305 16.46 5.50 -2.81
C PHE A 305 15.21 5.32 -3.70
N ALA A 306 14.97 4.14 -4.28
CA ALA A 306 13.81 3.90 -5.15
C ALA A 306 12.45 4.14 -4.44
N TRP A 307 12.38 3.93 -3.13
CA TRP A 307 11.17 4.15 -2.32
C TRP A 307 10.79 5.62 -2.14
N LEU A 308 11.68 6.55 -2.49
CA LEU A 308 11.36 7.97 -2.50
C LEU A 308 10.40 8.33 -3.65
N TYR A 309 10.33 7.54 -4.72
CA TYR A 309 9.37 7.73 -5.80
C TYR A 309 7.91 7.52 -5.36
N PRO A 310 7.50 6.38 -4.77
CA PRO A 310 6.15 6.26 -4.24
C PRO A 310 5.89 7.27 -3.13
N LEU A 311 6.89 7.66 -2.33
CA LEU A 311 6.74 8.73 -1.34
C LEU A 311 6.33 10.08 -1.97
N SER A 312 6.96 10.47 -3.09
CA SER A 312 6.62 11.72 -3.79
C SER A 312 5.20 11.71 -4.39
N LEU A 313 4.67 10.52 -4.68
CA LEU A 313 3.29 10.33 -5.10
C LEU A 313 2.31 10.39 -3.92
N LEU A 314 2.65 9.78 -2.79
CA LEU A 314 1.84 9.84 -1.57
C LEU A 314 1.68 11.28 -1.07
N ALA A 315 2.73 12.09 -1.18
CA ALA A 315 2.75 13.50 -0.78
C ALA A 315 1.73 14.38 -1.51
N GLN A 316 1.26 13.95 -2.69
CA GLN A 316 0.33 14.72 -3.51
C GLN A 316 -1.14 14.32 -3.28
N SER A 317 -1.40 13.23 -2.55
CA SER A 317 -2.72 12.84 -2.03
C SER A 317 -3.89 12.74 -3.03
N THR A 318 -3.66 12.72 -4.36
CA THR A 318 -4.73 12.55 -5.35
C THR A 318 -4.96 11.07 -5.71
N PRO A 319 -6.19 10.64 -6.04
CA PRO A 319 -6.46 9.25 -6.43
C PRO A 319 -5.57 8.75 -7.58
N ARG A 320 -5.22 9.62 -8.53
CA ARG A 320 -4.34 9.28 -9.66
C ARG A 320 -2.91 8.96 -9.19
N HIS A 321 -2.36 9.76 -8.30
CA HIS A 321 -1.02 9.53 -7.75
C HIS A 321 -0.98 8.29 -6.87
N LEU A 322 -2.04 8.03 -6.09
CA LEU A 322 -2.16 6.81 -5.28
C LEU A 322 -2.22 5.55 -6.15
N GLU A 323 -3.00 5.55 -7.25
CA GLU A 323 -3.02 4.43 -8.18
C GLU A 323 -1.66 4.20 -8.87
N LEU A 324 -0.94 5.27 -9.19
CA LEU A 324 0.40 5.18 -9.77
C LEU A 324 1.40 4.59 -8.77
N ALA A 325 1.38 5.06 -7.50
CA ALA A 325 2.21 4.54 -6.42
C ALA A 325 1.92 3.05 -6.18
N ARG A 326 0.63 2.67 -6.15
CA ARG A 326 0.20 1.28 -6.00
C ARG A 326 0.77 0.39 -7.10
N ARG A 327 0.68 0.82 -8.37
CA ARG A 327 1.22 0.06 -9.52
C ARG A 327 2.73 -0.12 -9.43
N PHE A 328 3.45 0.93 -9.04
CA PHE A 328 4.89 0.86 -8.86
C PHE A 328 5.26 -0.15 -7.75
N CYS A 329 4.68 -0.01 -6.55
CA CYS A 329 4.96 -0.91 -5.44
C CYS A 329 4.59 -2.37 -5.75
N ALA A 330 3.46 -2.62 -6.43
CA ALA A 330 3.08 -3.96 -6.88
C ALA A 330 4.05 -4.52 -7.94
N GLY A 331 4.56 -3.67 -8.83
CA GLY A 331 5.57 -4.02 -9.82
C GLY A 331 6.90 -4.44 -9.18
N GLU A 332 7.36 -3.67 -8.19
CA GLU A 332 8.57 -3.99 -7.41
C GLU A 332 8.39 -5.25 -6.55
N ALA A 333 7.20 -5.47 -5.99
CA ALA A 333 6.85 -6.73 -5.31
C ALA A 333 6.78 -7.94 -6.27
N GLY A 334 6.63 -7.71 -7.58
CA GLY A 334 6.50 -8.74 -8.60
C GLY A 334 5.17 -9.49 -8.62
N LYS A 335 4.15 -9.01 -7.89
CA LYS A 335 2.81 -9.60 -7.80
C LYS A 335 1.76 -8.49 -7.82
N ARG A 336 0.62 -8.73 -8.47
CA ARG A 336 -0.50 -7.77 -8.52
C ARG A 336 -1.13 -7.51 -7.16
N ASP A 337 -1.13 -8.53 -6.31
CA ASP A 337 -1.65 -8.52 -4.93
C ASP A 337 -0.61 -9.16 -3.99
N PRO A 338 0.43 -8.40 -3.59
CA PRO A 338 1.49 -8.88 -2.72
C PRO A 338 1.02 -9.00 -1.26
N SER A 339 1.69 -9.84 -0.46
CA SER A 339 1.36 -9.97 0.96
C SER A 339 1.62 -8.66 1.70
N PRO A 340 0.72 -8.17 2.57
CA PRO A 340 0.98 -7.00 3.41
C PRO A 340 2.24 -7.14 4.29
N HIS A 341 2.68 -8.36 4.59
CA HIS A 341 3.89 -8.62 5.37
C HIS A 341 5.19 -8.50 4.56
N ASP A 342 5.12 -8.41 3.22
CA ASP A 342 6.29 -8.16 2.36
C ASP A 342 6.60 -6.65 2.34
N SER A 343 7.87 -6.26 2.18
CA SER A 343 8.32 -4.86 2.21
C SER A 343 7.49 -3.94 1.30
N TRP A 344 7.42 -4.25 0.00
CA TRP A 344 6.61 -3.49 -0.96
C TRP A 344 5.10 -3.79 -0.85
N GLY A 345 4.73 -4.94 -0.31
CA GLY A 345 3.32 -5.28 -0.11
C GLY A 345 2.66 -4.47 1.00
N ARG A 346 3.43 -4.08 2.03
CA ARG A 346 3.01 -3.11 3.04
C ARG A 346 2.60 -1.77 2.42
N TRP A 347 3.34 -1.28 1.43
CA TRP A 347 2.98 -0.07 0.69
C TRP A 347 1.68 -0.23 -0.08
N VAL A 348 1.52 -1.34 -0.81
CA VAL A 348 0.28 -1.63 -1.56
C VAL A 348 -0.93 -1.68 -0.63
N HIS A 349 -0.79 -2.36 0.52
CA HIS A 349 -1.85 -2.44 1.52
C HIS A 349 -2.23 -1.07 2.09
N ALA A 350 -1.25 -0.24 2.49
CA ALA A 350 -1.51 1.11 2.97
C ALA A 350 -2.27 1.97 1.93
N ILE A 351 -1.85 1.88 0.67
CA ILE A 351 -2.49 2.61 -0.44
C ILE A 351 -3.91 2.09 -0.69
N ASP A 352 -4.12 0.77 -0.66
CA ASP A 352 -5.44 0.16 -0.86
C ASP A 352 -6.43 0.50 0.26
N VAL A 353 -5.96 0.64 1.50
CA VAL A 353 -6.77 1.16 2.61
C VAL A 353 -7.22 2.60 2.33
N ARG A 354 -6.32 3.48 1.89
CA ARG A 354 -6.66 4.88 1.56
C ARG A 354 -7.55 5.02 0.34
N LEU A 355 -7.46 4.10 -0.62
CA LEU A 355 -8.36 4.01 -1.77
C LEU A 355 -9.71 3.36 -1.44
N GLY A 356 -9.92 2.89 -0.19
CA GLY A 356 -11.15 2.21 0.22
C GLY A 356 -11.35 0.83 -0.42
N LYS A 357 -10.27 0.20 -0.90
CA LYS A 357 -10.30 -1.11 -1.56
C LYS A 357 -10.24 -2.29 -0.59
N THR A 358 -9.64 -2.08 0.59
CA THR A 358 -9.47 -3.12 1.61
C THR A 358 -9.62 -2.54 3.02
N SER A 359 -9.87 -3.40 4.01
CA SER A 359 -9.86 -3.03 5.43
C SER A 359 -8.44 -3.00 5.98
N ILE A 360 -8.22 -2.20 7.02
CA ILE A 360 -6.90 -2.04 7.62
C ILE A 360 -6.50 -3.27 8.43
N ASN A 361 -5.41 -3.94 8.01
CA ASN A 361 -4.64 -4.85 8.84
C ASN A 361 -3.58 -4.06 9.62
N ARG A 362 -3.83 -3.82 10.93
CA ARG A 362 -2.97 -2.99 11.80
C ARG A 362 -1.63 -3.64 12.13
N THR A 363 -1.62 -4.97 12.31
CA THR A 363 -0.42 -5.73 12.72
C THR A 363 0.77 -5.58 11.78
N VAL A 364 0.50 -5.28 10.51
CA VAL A 364 1.49 -5.07 9.46
C VAL A 364 2.30 -3.78 9.68
N PHE A 365 1.69 -2.83 10.39
CA PHE A 365 2.30 -1.57 10.82
C PHE A 365 2.64 -1.63 12.31
N THR A 366 2.72 -2.78 12.98
CA THR A 366 3.17 -2.78 14.38
C THR A 366 4.70 -2.86 14.42
N PRO A 367 5.38 -1.97 15.16
CA PRO A 367 6.84 -1.98 15.25
C PRO A 367 7.35 -3.21 15.99
N VAL A 368 8.56 -3.65 15.62
CA VAL A 368 9.34 -4.62 16.39
C VAL A 368 10.30 -3.83 17.27
N GLY A 369 10.28 -4.06 18.60
CA GLY A 369 10.98 -3.22 19.58
C GLY A 369 12.41 -2.82 19.20
N GLU A 370 13.27 -3.81 18.89
CA GLU A 370 14.58 -3.59 18.28
C GLU A 370 14.68 -4.36 16.96
N PRO A 371 14.57 -3.69 15.79
CA PRO A 371 14.69 -4.37 14.52
C PRO A 371 16.13 -4.84 14.30
N GLN A 372 16.29 -6.03 13.72
CA GLN A 372 17.60 -6.49 13.26
C GLN A 372 18.14 -5.49 12.21
N VAL A 373 19.47 -5.35 12.13
CA VAL A 373 20.14 -4.40 11.21
C VAL A 373 19.65 -4.54 9.75
N ARG A 374 19.32 -5.76 9.33
CA ARG A 374 18.76 -6.05 8.00
C ARG A 374 17.34 -5.53 7.73
N TRP A 375 16.63 -5.04 8.75
CA TRP A 375 15.23 -4.64 8.71
C TRP A 375 15.02 -3.16 9.10
N THR A 376 16.09 -2.35 9.12
CA THR A 376 16.02 -0.91 9.47
C THR A 376 15.15 -0.12 8.49
N LEU A 377 15.30 -0.36 7.18
CA LEU A 377 14.48 0.28 6.15
C LEU A 377 13.01 -0.15 6.23
N ASP A 378 12.74 -1.45 6.47
CA ASP A 378 11.38 -1.97 6.66
C ASP A 378 10.69 -1.34 7.87
N ALA A 379 11.42 -1.17 8.97
CA ALA A 379 10.91 -0.52 10.17
C ALA A 379 10.59 0.97 9.91
N LEU A 380 11.46 1.69 9.19
CA LEU A 380 11.19 3.06 8.76
C LEU A 380 9.93 3.12 7.88
N TRP A 381 9.78 2.23 6.92
CA TRP A 381 8.59 2.20 6.05
C TRP A 381 7.31 1.92 6.82
N ALA A 382 7.35 1.04 7.85
CA ALA A 382 6.19 0.81 8.70
C ALA A 382 5.77 2.08 9.46
N ILE A 383 6.73 2.79 10.05
CA ILE A 383 6.50 4.07 10.76
C ILE A 383 5.95 5.13 9.79
N LEU A 384 6.58 5.25 8.61
CA LEU A 384 6.21 6.22 7.59
C LEU A 384 4.77 6.02 7.11
N LEU A 385 4.42 4.78 6.76
CA LEU A 385 3.08 4.45 6.28
C LEU A 385 2.03 4.55 7.40
N ALA A 386 2.38 4.23 8.64
CA ALA A 386 1.50 4.45 9.78
C ALA A 386 1.20 5.94 9.99
N ALA A 387 2.22 6.80 9.95
CA ALA A 387 2.06 8.25 10.03
C ALA A 387 1.18 8.79 8.89
N TRP A 388 1.38 8.28 7.67
CA TRP A 388 0.59 8.66 6.49
C TRP A 388 -0.87 8.19 6.54
N LEU A 389 -1.15 6.99 7.04
CA LEU A 389 -2.52 6.50 7.27
C LEU A 389 -3.23 7.30 8.37
N GLY A 390 -2.47 7.82 9.33
CA GLY A 390 -2.93 8.65 10.43
C GLY A 390 -3.24 7.85 11.70
N ARG A 391 -3.04 8.49 12.85
CA ARG A 391 -3.19 7.89 14.19
C ARG A 391 -4.54 7.18 14.37
N GLU A 392 -5.65 7.82 14.00
CA GLU A 392 -7.01 7.30 14.19
C GLU A 392 -7.25 5.95 13.52
N MET A 393 -6.60 5.71 12.37
CA MET A 393 -6.73 4.44 11.65
C MET A 393 -5.88 3.33 12.30
N ILE A 394 -4.71 3.70 12.84
CA ILE A 394 -3.71 2.77 13.35
C ILE A 394 -3.93 2.40 14.82
N ALA A 395 -4.48 3.30 15.65
CA ALA A 395 -4.68 3.05 17.07
C ALA A 395 -5.76 1.96 17.33
N GLU A 396 -5.48 1.02 18.25
CA GLU A 396 -6.42 -0.03 18.67
C GLU A 396 -7.42 0.45 19.74
N ALA A 397 -7.08 1.50 20.50
CA ALA A 397 -7.88 2.11 21.56
C ALA A 397 -7.81 3.64 21.48
N ASP A 398 -8.74 4.32 22.18
CA ASP A 398 -8.96 5.79 22.23
C ASP A 398 -7.94 6.67 21.47
N PRO A 399 -8.31 7.32 20.35
CA PRO A 399 -7.43 8.17 19.54
C PRO A 399 -6.70 9.28 20.31
N GLN A 400 -7.18 9.61 21.52
CA GLN A 400 -6.60 10.60 22.43
C GLN A 400 -5.27 10.13 23.05
N VAL A 401 -4.99 8.83 23.13
CA VAL A 401 -3.76 8.30 23.74
C VAL A 401 -2.65 8.19 22.69
N PRO A 402 -1.45 8.78 22.92
CA PRO A 402 -0.32 8.60 22.01
C PRO A 402 0.11 7.14 21.88
N ALA A 403 0.37 6.72 20.64
CA ALA A 403 0.85 5.38 20.34
C ALA A 403 2.31 5.21 20.80
N THR A 404 2.51 4.94 22.10
CA THR A 404 3.82 4.77 22.72
C THR A 404 4.61 3.57 22.21
N GLU A 405 3.95 2.63 21.52
CA GLU A 405 4.53 1.40 20.99
C GLU A 405 5.68 1.65 19.99
N TRP A 406 5.66 2.79 19.31
CA TRP A 406 6.67 3.16 18.31
C TRP A 406 7.96 3.73 18.89
N ARG A 407 7.92 4.24 20.12
CA ARG A 407 9.04 5.00 20.72
C ARG A 407 10.35 4.20 20.79
N PRO A 408 10.37 2.91 21.22
CA PRO A 408 11.60 2.13 21.24
C PRO A 408 12.24 2.00 19.86
N THR A 409 11.43 1.67 18.85
CA THR A 409 11.88 1.50 17.47
C THR A 409 12.34 2.83 16.86
N ILE A 410 11.59 3.92 17.06
CA ILE A 410 11.98 5.27 16.62
C ILE A 410 13.31 5.67 17.27
N HIS A 411 13.48 5.46 18.58
CA HIS A 411 14.72 5.76 19.28
C HIS A 411 15.91 4.97 18.72
N PHE A 412 15.73 3.66 18.48
CA PHE A 412 16.75 2.81 17.88
C PHE A 412 17.14 3.30 16.47
N LEU A 413 16.15 3.57 15.60
CA LEU A 413 16.41 4.06 14.24
C LEU A 413 17.08 5.44 14.27
N ARG A 414 16.66 6.34 15.15
CA ARG A 414 17.26 7.66 15.35
C ARG A 414 18.74 7.55 15.72
N GLN A 415 19.09 6.72 16.70
CA GLN A 415 20.49 6.49 17.07
C GLN A 415 21.32 5.96 15.89
N ARG A 416 20.77 4.99 15.13
CA ARG A 416 21.43 4.45 13.94
C ARG A 416 21.65 5.50 12.87
N LEU A 417 20.61 6.25 12.50
CA LEU A 417 20.67 7.31 11.49
C LEU A 417 21.68 8.41 11.89
N GLN A 418 21.67 8.84 13.15
CA GLN A 418 22.62 9.81 13.70
C GLN A 418 24.06 9.30 13.64
N SER A 419 24.29 8.03 14.02
CA SER A 419 25.62 7.41 13.95
C SER A 419 26.19 7.36 12.52
N CYS A 420 25.32 7.26 11.52
CA CYS A 420 25.67 7.24 10.10
C CYS A 420 25.61 8.63 9.43
N ARG A 421 25.18 9.67 10.17
CA ARG A 421 24.96 11.05 9.72
C ARG A 421 23.89 11.21 8.62
N LEU A 422 22.90 10.32 8.58
CA LEU A 422 21.88 10.26 7.52
C LEU A 422 20.72 11.22 7.83
N GLN A 423 20.86 12.49 7.44
CA GLN A 423 19.92 13.56 7.80
C GLN A 423 18.56 13.47 7.11
N ALA A 424 18.49 13.05 5.84
CA ALA A 424 17.23 13.00 5.09
C ALA A 424 16.23 11.99 5.70
N PRO A 425 16.58 10.70 5.90
CA PRO A 425 15.71 9.76 6.61
C PRO A 425 15.48 10.13 8.08
N LEU A 426 16.41 10.83 8.73
CA LEU A 426 16.21 11.31 10.11
C LEU A 426 15.11 12.37 10.18
N ARG A 427 15.10 13.35 9.27
CA ARG A 427 14.00 14.34 9.17
C ARG A 427 12.66 13.67 8.90
N LEU A 428 12.63 12.64 8.05
CA LEU A 428 11.41 11.88 7.79
C LEU A 428 10.93 11.14 9.04
N LEU A 429 11.84 10.49 9.77
CA LEU A 429 11.54 9.78 11.01
C LEU A 429 11.00 10.73 12.09
N ASP A 430 11.65 11.88 12.29
CA ASP A 430 11.23 12.89 13.27
C ASP A 430 9.86 13.50 12.90
N GLY A 431 9.60 13.74 11.62
CA GLY A 431 8.28 14.17 11.14
C GLY A 431 7.19 13.11 11.36
N CYS A 432 7.51 11.83 11.16
CA CYS A 432 6.57 10.74 11.45
C CYS A 432 6.27 10.62 12.95
N GLU A 433 7.29 10.76 13.81
CA GLU A 433 7.11 10.77 15.27
C GLU A 433 6.16 11.90 15.68
N ALA A 434 6.38 13.13 15.17
CA ALA A 434 5.51 14.27 15.45
C ALA A 434 4.04 14.00 15.06
N VAL A 435 3.81 13.44 13.87
CA VAL A 435 2.45 13.08 13.40
C VAL A 435 1.82 11.98 14.25
N LEU A 436 2.59 10.94 14.60
CA LEU A 436 2.11 9.83 15.43
C LEU A 436 1.86 10.26 16.88
N ASP A 437 2.60 11.24 17.40
CA ASP A 437 2.38 11.89 18.69
C ASP A 437 1.24 12.93 18.66
N GLY A 438 0.66 13.20 17.49
CA GLY A 438 -0.50 14.07 17.31
C GLY A 438 -0.15 15.56 17.20
N GLY A 439 1.13 15.88 17.03
CA GLY A 439 1.63 17.22 16.75
C GLY A 439 1.50 17.59 15.26
N GLU A 440 1.87 18.82 14.92
CA GLU A 440 1.94 19.26 13.53
C GLU A 440 3.20 18.70 12.83
N PRO A 441 3.08 18.22 11.59
CA PRO A 441 4.24 17.79 10.80
C PRO A 441 5.14 19.00 10.47
N PRO A 442 6.44 18.78 10.24
CA PRO A 442 7.35 19.81 9.74
C PRO A 442 6.86 20.46 8.45
N ALA A 443 7.22 21.72 8.21
CA ALA A 443 6.89 22.42 6.97
C ALA A 443 7.46 21.67 5.75
N GLY A 444 6.63 21.46 4.73
CA GLY A 444 7.00 20.74 3.51
C GLY A 444 7.08 19.22 3.67
N PHE A 445 6.65 18.66 4.81
CA PHE A 445 6.56 17.22 5.01
C PHE A 445 5.50 16.56 4.10
N PHE A 446 5.66 15.27 3.82
CA PHE A 446 4.80 14.54 2.87
C PHE A 446 3.39 14.23 3.40
N VAL A 447 3.12 14.50 4.69
CA VAL A 447 1.78 14.46 5.29
C VAL A 447 1.37 15.91 5.58
N ALA A 448 0.23 16.35 5.04
CA ALA A 448 -0.23 17.70 5.31
C ALA A 448 -0.59 17.93 6.79
N GLY A 449 -0.29 19.13 7.29
CA GLY A 449 -0.67 19.54 8.64
C GLY A 449 -2.18 19.66 8.82
N ALA A 450 -2.66 19.68 10.07
CA ALA A 450 -4.09 19.76 10.39
C ALA A 450 -4.79 20.96 9.73
N ALA A 451 -4.08 22.09 9.59
CA ALA A 451 -4.55 23.30 8.91
C ALA A 451 -4.66 23.18 7.37
N GLU A 452 -4.04 22.16 6.76
CA GLU A 452 -4.07 21.86 5.31
C GLU A 452 -4.87 20.59 5.00
N LYS A 453 -5.10 19.72 6.00
CA LYS A 453 -5.85 18.47 5.90
C LYS A 453 -7.27 18.69 5.36
N TRP A 454 -7.92 19.81 5.68
CA TRP A 454 -9.21 20.16 5.08
C TRP A 454 -9.09 20.53 3.61
N ARG A 455 -7.98 21.15 3.16
CA ARG A 455 -7.72 21.42 1.74
C ARG A 455 -7.41 20.14 0.99
N GLU A 456 -6.66 19.20 1.56
CA GLU A 456 -6.43 17.89 0.95
C GLU A 456 -7.72 17.05 0.86
N VAL A 457 -8.51 17.02 1.94
CA VAL A 457 -9.82 16.36 1.94
C VAL A 457 -10.73 17.04 0.94
N LEU A 458 -10.73 18.37 0.84
CA LEU A 458 -11.49 19.08 -0.18
C LEU A 458 -10.93 18.86 -1.59
N ILE A 459 -9.62 18.78 -1.82
CA ILE A 459 -9.02 18.46 -3.13
C ILE A 459 -9.36 17.01 -3.52
N ALA A 460 -9.32 16.07 -2.57
CA ALA A 460 -9.73 14.69 -2.79
C ALA A 460 -11.24 14.61 -3.06
N LEU A 461 -12.08 15.31 -2.28
CA LEU A 461 -13.52 15.40 -2.48
C LEU A 461 -13.88 16.20 -3.75
N GLN A 462 -13.09 17.19 -4.16
CA GLN A 462 -13.26 17.95 -5.41
C GLN A 462 -12.74 17.15 -6.61
N ALA A 463 -11.75 16.28 -6.45
CA ALA A 463 -11.36 15.30 -7.45
C ALA A 463 -12.42 14.20 -7.59
N LEU A 464 -13.17 13.91 -6.51
CA LEU A 464 -14.35 13.03 -6.52
C LEU A 464 -15.61 13.74 -7.05
N GLY A 465 -15.74 15.05 -6.80
CA GLY A 465 -16.89 15.91 -7.15
C GLY A 465 -16.69 16.72 -8.44
N GLY A 466 -15.52 16.60 -9.06
CA GLY A 466 -15.22 17.10 -10.37
C GLY A 466 -15.97 16.28 -11.40
N ASN A 467 -17.25 16.58 -11.58
CA ASN A 467 -17.96 16.42 -12.84
C ASN A 467 -17.28 17.34 -13.87
N GLN A 468 -16.03 17.06 -14.22
CA GLN A 468 -15.61 17.36 -15.58
C GLN A 468 -16.38 16.40 -16.46
N PRO A 469 -17.05 16.88 -17.53
CA PRO A 469 -17.47 15.97 -18.58
C PRO A 469 -16.22 15.20 -18.96
N ALA A 470 -16.29 13.87 -18.89
CA ALA A 470 -15.23 13.01 -19.38
C ALA A 470 -14.77 13.61 -20.70
N SER A 471 -13.47 13.95 -20.77
CA SER A 471 -12.81 14.29 -22.03
C SER A 471 -13.37 13.33 -23.07
N ALA A 472 -14.10 13.88 -24.04
CA ALA A 472 -14.58 13.16 -25.19
C ALA A 472 -13.36 12.78 -26.05
N GLY A 473 -12.58 11.82 -25.56
CA GLY A 473 -12.03 10.80 -26.44
C GLY A 473 -13.26 10.12 -27.01
N GLY A 474 -13.46 10.22 -28.32
CA GLY A 474 -14.67 9.78 -28.99
C GLY A 474 -14.95 8.30 -28.73
N GLU A 475 -15.69 8.00 -27.66
CA GLU A 475 -16.21 6.67 -27.43
C GLU A 475 -17.30 6.42 -28.47
N SER A 476 -16.96 5.55 -29.39
CA SER A 476 -17.85 5.05 -30.43
C SER A 476 -18.89 4.06 -29.89
N SER A 477 -18.97 3.86 -28.57
CA SER A 477 -19.83 2.88 -27.89
C SER A 477 -20.21 3.31 -26.46
N ARG A 478 -21.45 3.07 -26.01
CA ARG A 478 -21.93 3.22 -24.62
C ARG A 478 -22.73 2.00 -24.17
N LEU A 479 -22.76 1.74 -22.85
CA LEU A 479 -23.56 0.68 -22.24
C LEU A 479 -24.91 1.19 -21.71
N LEU A 480 -25.93 0.34 -21.86
CA LEU A 480 -27.26 0.51 -21.30
C LEU A 480 -27.61 -0.76 -20.53
N TRP A 481 -28.38 -0.61 -19.45
CA TRP A 481 -28.88 -1.72 -18.66
C TRP A 481 -30.39 -1.81 -18.82
N GLU A 482 -30.83 -2.85 -19.51
CA GLU A 482 -32.24 -3.18 -19.69
C GLU A 482 -32.75 -3.94 -18.48
N LEU A 483 -33.85 -3.46 -17.88
CA LEU A 483 -34.57 -4.12 -16.80
C LEU A 483 -35.83 -4.80 -17.34
N ASP A 484 -36.01 -6.06 -16.97
CA ASP A 484 -37.22 -6.83 -17.20
C ASP A 484 -37.99 -6.94 -15.88
N ILE A 485 -39.20 -6.37 -15.83
CA ILE A 485 -39.99 -6.22 -14.60
C ILE A 485 -41.32 -6.93 -14.78
N GLY A 486 -41.64 -7.85 -13.88
CA GLY A 486 -42.91 -8.57 -13.86
C GLY A 486 -44.06 -7.72 -13.31
N ARG A 487 -45.27 -8.23 -13.50
CA ARG A 487 -46.54 -7.53 -13.17
C ARG A 487 -46.69 -7.14 -11.70
N HIS A 488 -45.94 -7.75 -10.79
CA HIS A 488 -45.98 -7.46 -9.35
C HIS A 488 -44.72 -6.72 -8.88
N GLY A 489 -43.96 -6.11 -9.80
CA GLY A 489 -42.73 -5.38 -9.49
C GLY A 489 -41.51 -6.28 -9.24
N ASP A 490 -41.59 -7.56 -9.65
CA ASP A 490 -40.50 -8.53 -9.59
C ASP A 490 -39.46 -8.29 -10.67
N LEU A 491 -38.18 -8.32 -10.29
CA LEU A 491 -37.08 -8.20 -11.24
C LEU A 491 -36.85 -9.56 -11.90
N LEU A 492 -37.24 -9.67 -13.16
CA LEU A 492 -37.13 -10.88 -13.97
C LEU A 492 -35.76 -11.02 -14.63
N GLY A 493 -35.09 -9.90 -14.90
CA GLY A 493 -33.77 -9.93 -15.52
C GLY A 493 -33.12 -8.56 -15.67
N VAL A 494 -31.79 -8.58 -15.79
CA VAL A 494 -30.94 -7.42 -16.10
C VAL A 494 -30.08 -7.80 -17.30
N ARG A 495 -30.21 -7.08 -18.42
CA ARG A 495 -29.47 -7.36 -19.65
C ARG A 495 -28.64 -6.14 -20.08
N PRO A 496 -27.33 -6.30 -20.34
CA PRO A 496 -26.53 -5.22 -20.88
C PRO A 496 -26.71 -5.11 -22.38
N LEU A 497 -26.88 -3.88 -22.85
CA LEU A 497 -26.96 -3.51 -24.25
C LEU A 497 -25.83 -2.54 -24.58
N GLU A 498 -25.29 -2.65 -25.79
CA GLU A 498 -24.27 -1.76 -26.35
C GLU A 498 -24.90 -0.88 -27.44
N GLN A 499 -24.68 0.44 -27.36
CA GLN A 499 -25.03 1.39 -28.41
C GLN A 499 -23.78 2.02 -29.01
N LYS A 500 -23.58 1.86 -30.33
CA LYS A 500 -22.47 2.46 -31.05
C LYS A 500 -22.85 3.76 -31.75
N ARG A 501 -21.92 4.70 -31.82
CA ARG A 501 -22.12 5.99 -32.48
C ARG A 501 -21.89 5.85 -34.00
N GLY A 502 -22.90 6.20 -34.80
CA GLY A 502 -22.84 6.11 -36.27
C GLY A 502 -22.10 7.29 -36.93
N GLN A 503 -21.87 7.20 -38.24
CA GLN A 503 -21.14 8.21 -39.04
C GLN A 503 -21.78 9.61 -39.04
N ARG A 504 -23.06 9.75 -38.63
CA ARG A 504 -23.78 11.02 -38.50
C ARG A 504 -23.93 11.49 -37.05
N ALA A 505 -23.05 11.05 -36.14
CA ALA A 505 -23.05 11.37 -34.71
C ALA A 505 -24.29 10.94 -33.89
N ALA A 506 -25.29 10.29 -34.50
CA ALA A 506 -26.44 9.68 -33.84
C ALA A 506 -26.10 8.32 -33.21
N TRP A 507 -26.73 8.00 -32.08
CA TRP A 507 -26.62 6.68 -31.43
C TRP A 507 -27.38 5.63 -32.24
N GLY A 508 -26.73 4.49 -32.51
CA GLY A 508 -27.36 3.34 -33.17
C GLY A 508 -28.29 2.58 -32.23
N ARG A 509 -29.07 1.64 -32.80
CA ARG A 509 -29.97 0.77 -32.01
C ARG A 509 -29.19 -0.05 -30.97
N PRO A 510 -29.70 -0.21 -29.74
CA PRO A 510 -29.08 -1.06 -28.73
C PRO A 510 -28.94 -2.50 -29.22
N ARG A 511 -27.81 -3.14 -28.91
CA ARG A 511 -27.56 -4.56 -29.21
C ARG A 511 -27.13 -5.29 -27.94
N ALA A 512 -27.65 -6.50 -27.72
CA ALA A 512 -27.26 -7.31 -26.57
C ALA A 512 -25.74 -7.52 -26.52
N LEU A 513 -25.14 -7.29 -25.35
CA LEU A 513 -23.73 -7.50 -25.08
C LEU A 513 -23.54 -8.75 -24.23
N SER A 514 -22.53 -9.57 -24.55
CA SER A 514 -22.26 -10.77 -23.74
C SER A 514 -21.64 -10.40 -22.39
N LEU A 515 -22.09 -11.04 -21.31
CA LEU A 515 -21.59 -10.80 -19.96
C LEU A 515 -20.08 -11.04 -19.83
N ALA A 516 -19.52 -11.99 -20.59
CA ALA A 516 -18.09 -12.25 -20.65
C ALA A 516 -17.23 -11.08 -21.17
N ARG A 517 -17.82 -10.14 -21.93
CA ARG A 517 -17.13 -8.92 -22.40
C ARG A 517 -17.12 -7.80 -21.36
N ILE A 518 -17.98 -7.91 -20.34
CA ILE A 518 -18.12 -6.95 -19.25
C ILE A 518 -17.32 -7.45 -18.04
N ALA A 519 -17.38 -8.77 -17.78
CA ALA A 519 -16.65 -9.40 -16.69
C ALA A 519 -15.12 -9.21 -16.85
N GLY A 520 -14.52 -8.51 -15.89
CA GLY A 520 -13.07 -8.24 -15.90
C GLY A 520 -12.61 -7.12 -16.84
N ASN A 521 -13.53 -6.36 -17.43
CA ASN A 521 -13.18 -5.21 -18.26
C ASN A 521 -12.86 -3.98 -17.40
N GLU A 522 -11.58 -3.60 -17.36
CA GLU A 522 -11.06 -2.47 -16.57
C GLU A 522 -11.30 -1.10 -17.24
N GLN A 523 -11.83 -1.06 -18.47
CA GLN A 523 -12.10 0.16 -19.24
C GLN A 523 -13.58 0.62 -19.17
N LEU A 524 -14.39 0.00 -18.32
CA LEU A 524 -15.80 0.41 -18.15
C LEU A 524 -15.90 1.75 -17.42
N ALA A 525 -16.93 2.54 -17.76
CA ALA A 525 -17.28 3.72 -16.97
C ALA A 525 -17.56 3.32 -15.51
N SER A 526 -17.32 4.24 -14.58
CA SER A 526 -17.41 3.95 -13.14
C SER A 526 -18.80 3.47 -12.69
N CYS A 527 -19.86 3.95 -13.35
CA CYS A 527 -21.24 3.51 -13.11
C CYS A 527 -21.48 2.08 -13.61
N ASP A 528 -20.97 1.72 -14.79
CA ASP A 528 -21.09 0.37 -15.36
C ASP A 528 -20.23 -0.65 -14.60
N ALA A 529 -19.05 -0.22 -14.13
CA ALA A 529 -18.15 -1.06 -13.34
C ALA A 529 -18.77 -1.49 -11.99
N LYS A 530 -19.66 -0.68 -11.40
CA LYS A 530 -20.42 -1.06 -10.20
C LYS A 530 -21.35 -2.23 -10.49
N VAL A 531 -22.06 -2.19 -11.61
CA VAL A 531 -22.98 -3.25 -12.03
C VAL A 531 -22.21 -4.51 -12.47
N ALA A 532 -21.05 -4.34 -13.11
CA ALA A 532 -20.18 -5.46 -13.51
C ALA A 532 -19.70 -6.32 -12.31
N ARG A 533 -19.64 -5.76 -11.09
CA ARG A 533 -19.32 -6.51 -9.86
C ARG A 533 -20.43 -7.46 -9.43
N ALA A 534 -21.65 -7.31 -9.94
CA ALA A 534 -22.74 -8.25 -9.74
C ALA A 534 -22.64 -9.48 -10.67
N LEU A 535 -21.66 -9.54 -11.58
CA LEU A 535 -21.46 -10.71 -12.42
C LEU A 535 -20.84 -11.86 -11.60
N ARG A 536 -21.38 -13.06 -11.76
CA ARG A 536 -20.92 -14.30 -11.10
C ARG A 536 -20.52 -15.33 -12.15
N PRO A 537 -19.36 -16.00 -12.01
CA PRO A 537 -18.99 -17.08 -12.92
C PRO A 537 -19.93 -18.27 -12.75
N GLU A 538 -20.35 -18.87 -13.86
CA GLU A 538 -21.18 -20.07 -13.86
C GLU A 538 -20.31 -21.31 -13.54
N ARG A 539 -20.70 -22.08 -12.52
CA ARG A 539 -19.94 -23.26 -12.08
C ARG A 539 -19.88 -24.30 -13.20
N GLY A 540 -18.67 -24.82 -13.48
CA GLY A 540 -18.45 -25.82 -14.52
C GLY A 540 -18.22 -25.27 -15.94
N TYR A 541 -18.32 -23.95 -16.15
CA TYR A 541 -18.07 -23.33 -17.45
C TYR A 541 -17.03 -22.21 -17.36
N ARG A 542 -16.01 -22.28 -18.21
CA ARG A 542 -15.01 -21.21 -18.37
C ARG A 542 -15.62 -20.11 -19.24
N ASN A 543 -15.60 -18.85 -18.78
CA ASN A 543 -16.14 -17.66 -19.47
C ASN A 543 -17.67 -17.57 -19.61
N ARG A 544 -18.44 -18.30 -18.80
CA ARG A 544 -19.88 -18.03 -18.64
C ARG A 544 -20.13 -17.31 -17.33
N TYR A 545 -21.03 -16.34 -17.39
CA TYR A 545 -21.41 -15.51 -16.27
C TYR A 545 -22.93 -15.42 -16.22
N TYR A 546 -23.47 -15.26 -15.02
CA TYR A 546 -24.84 -14.80 -14.79
C TYR A 546 -24.79 -13.50 -13.98
N VAL A 547 -25.89 -12.74 -14.03
CA VAL A 547 -26.05 -11.52 -13.23
C VAL A 547 -26.71 -11.91 -11.91
N ASP A 548 -26.07 -11.61 -10.79
CA ASP A 548 -26.70 -11.60 -9.46
C ASP A 548 -27.70 -10.44 -9.44
N LEU A 549 -28.98 -10.74 -9.65
CA LEU A 549 -30.03 -9.74 -9.87
C LEU A 549 -30.23 -8.86 -8.63
N ALA A 550 -30.12 -9.44 -7.44
CA ALA A 550 -30.25 -8.71 -6.18
C ALA A 550 -29.11 -7.70 -6.00
N ALA A 551 -27.87 -8.08 -6.30
CA ALA A 551 -26.74 -7.16 -6.25
C ALA A 551 -26.79 -6.12 -7.38
N ALA A 552 -27.22 -6.53 -8.58
CA ALA A 552 -27.24 -5.66 -9.76
C ALA A 552 -28.24 -4.51 -9.63
N ILE A 553 -29.46 -4.77 -9.15
CA ILE A 553 -30.48 -3.73 -9.03
C ILE A 553 -30.12 -2.64 -8.01
N VAL A 554 -29.43 -3.01 -6.93
CA VAL A 554 -28.90 -2.05 -5.95
C VAL A 554 -27.75 -1.23 -6.56
N ALA A 555 -26.88 -1.87 -7.36
CA ALA A 555 -25.80 -1.17 -8.06
C ALA A 555 -26.31 -0.21 -9.15
N LEU A 556 -27.53 -0.41 -9.65
CA LEU A 556 -28.17 0.43 -10.67
C LEU A 556 -28.85 1.68 -10.10
N VAL A 557 -29.03 1.80 -8.77
CA VAL A 557 -29.61 3.02 -8.17
C VAL A 557 -28.75 4.24 -8.54
N GLY A 558 -29.36 5.26 -9.16
CA GLY A 558 -28.67 6.44 -9.67
C GLY A 558 -27.87 6.24 -10.97
N HIS A 559 -28.02 5.11 -11.68
CA HIS A 559 -27.34 4.87 -12.95
C HIS A 559 -27.97 5.68 -14.11
N PRO A 560 -27.18 6.37 -14.96
CA PRO A 560 -27.72 7.28 -15.97
C PRO A 560 -28.33 6.60 -17.21
N CYS A 561 -27.98 5.33 -17.47
CA CYS A 561 -28.37 4.60 -18.68
C CYS A 561 -29.20 3.33 -18.37
N ILE A 562 -30.34 3.47 -17.71
CA ILE A 562 -31.30 2.38 -17.47
C ILE A 562 -32.46 2.49 -18.45
N VAL A 563 -32.87 1.38 -19.04
CA VAL A 563 -34.08 1.29 -19.88
C VAL A 563 -34.95 0.11 -19.43
N LEU A 564 -36.24 0.15 -19.74
CA LEU A 564 -37.14 -0.98 -19.49
C LEU A 564 -37.28 -1.83 -20.76
N ALA A 565 -37.45 -3.15 -20.62
CA ALA A 565 -37.61 -4.06 -21.75
C ALA A 565 -38.82 -3.71 -22.64
N ASN A 566 -39.88 -3.12 -22.08
CA ASN A 566 -41.06 -2.65 -22.80
C ASN A 566 -40.90 -1.22 -23.36
N ALA A 567 -39.84 -0.49 -23.00
CA ALA A 567 -39.56 0.87 -23.45
C ALA A 567 -38.05 1.12 -23.63
N PRO A 568 -37.38 0.43 -24.59
CA PRO A 568 -35.91 0.44 -24.73
C PRO A 568 -35.33 1.78 -25.23
N GLU A 569 -36.18 2.72 -25.65
CA GLU A 569 -35.80 4.05 -26.14
C GLU A 569 -35.91 5.14 -25.06
N GLN A 570 -36.45 4.81 -23.88
CA GLN A 570 -36.70 5.76 -22.81
C GLN A 570 -35.83 5.45 -21.59
N PHE A 571 -35.03 6.44 -21.17
CA PHE A 571 -34.24 6.31 -19.95
C PHE A 571 -35.11 6.46 -18.70
N VAL A 572 -34.79 5.65 -17.70
CA VAL A 572 -35.50 5.61 -16.42
C VAL A 572 -34.55 5.95 -15.28
N GLU A 573 -34.99 6.85 -14.42
CA GLU A 573 -34.33 7.17 -13.15
C GLU A 573 -34.72 6.12 -12.11
N LEU A 574 -33.74 5.37 -11.59
CA LEU A 574 -33.93 4.42 -10.50
C LEU A 574 -33.50 5.04 -9.17
N SER A 575 -34.44 5.15 -8.23
CA SER A 575 -34.22 5.64 -6.86
C SER A 575 -34.59 4.58 -5.82
N GLU A 576 -34.00 4.64 -4.62
CA GLU A 576 -34.34 3.75 -3.51
C GLU A 576 -35.19 4.48 -2.47
N ALA A 577 -36.22 3.81 -1.93
CA ALA A 577 -37.10 4.36 -0.91
C ALA A 577 -37.55 3.29 0.11
N ALA A 578 -37.91 3.74 1.31
CA ALA A 578 -38.51 2.88 2.33
C ALA A 578 -39.98 2.52 1.97
N PRO A 579 -40.50 1.37 2.44
CA PRO A 579 -41.91 1.05 2.30
C PRO A 579 -42.79 2.02 3.11
N GLU A 580 -43.97 2.30 2.59
CA GLU A 580 -44.95 3.17 3.22
C GLU A 580 -45.94 2.36 4.05
N LEU A 581 -46.31 2.86 5.22
CA LEU A 581 -47.35 2.26 6.06
C LEU A 581 -48.59 3.17 6.05
N GLU A 582 -49.68 2.64 5.51
CA GLU A 582 -50.97 3.32 5.38
C GLU A 582 -51.98 2.80 6.40
N LEU A 583 -52.81 3.72 6.92
CA LEU A 583 -53.96 3.39 7.76
C LEU A 583 -55.25 3.71 6.99
N LEU A 584 -56.06 2.69 6.74
CA LEU A 584 -57.30 2.78 5.98
C LEU A 584 -58.50 2.58 6.91
N ARG A 585 -59.49 3.48 6.88
CA ARG A 585 -60.77 3.27 7.55
C ARG A 585 -61.71 2.48 6.64
N GLN A 586 -62.13 1.30 7.07
CA GLN A 586 -63.10 0.45 6.39
C GLN A 586 -64.34 0.29 7.30
N GLY A 587 -65.36 1.13 7.09
CA GLY A 587 -66.55 1.18 7.94
C GLY A 587 -66.22 1.61 9.38
N GLU A 588 -66.60 0.77 10.35
CA GLU A 588 -66.35 0.95 11.80
C GLU A 588 -64.96 0.43 12.25
N ARG A 589 -64.03 0.18 11.33
CA ARG A 589 -62.70 -0.38 11.67
C ARG A 589 -61.55 0.31 10.92
N PHE A 590 -60.38 0.33 11.52
CA PHE A 590 -59.11 0.71 10.89
C PHE A 590 -58.29 -0.52 10.49
N VAL A 591 -57.69 -0.49 9.31
CA VAL A 591 -56.84 -1.54 8.75
C VAL A 591 -55.50 -0.91 8.35
N MET A 592 -54.38 -1.53 8.71
CA MET A 592 -53.06 -1.11 8.28
C MET A 592 -52.66 -1.84 6.99
N ARG A 593 -52.02 -1.14 6.06
CA ARG A 593 -51.53 -1.68 4.79
C ARG A 593 -50.13 -1.15 4.50
N VAL A 594 -49.24 -2.00 3.97
CA VAL A 594 -47.91 -1.58 3.51
C VAL A 594 -47.90 -1.44 1.99
N GLU A 595 -47.34 -0.35 1.48
CA GLU A 595 -47.23 -0.05 0.04
C GLU A 595 -45.76 0.20 -0.36
N PRO A 596 -45.23 -0.47 -1.42
CA PRO A 596 -45.84 -1.61 -2.12
C PRO A 596 -46.00 -2.81 -1.18
N PRO A 597 -46.95 -3.74 -1.45
CA PRO A 597 -47.10 -4.94 -0.66
C PRO A 597 -45.85 -5.83 -0.78
N LEU A 598 -45.47 -6.49 0.33
CA LEU A 598 -44.47 -7.55 0.26
C LEU A 598 -45.00 -8.67 -0.65
N ARG A 599 -44.25 -8.99 -1.70
CA ARG A 599 -44.68 -10.01 -2.65
C ARG A 599 -44.90 -11.36 -1.96
N PRO A 600 -45.97 -12.10 -2.30
CA PRO A 600 -46.21 -13.43 -1.75
C PRO A 600 -45.07 -14.38 -2.20
N VAL A 601 -44.78 -15.38 -1.37
CA VAL A 601 -43.85 -16.45 -1.74
C VAL A 601 -44.48 -17.22 -2.90
N GLY A 602 -44.05 -16.93 -4.13
CA GLY A 602 -44.44 -17.72 -5.29
C GLY A 602 -43.85 -19.12 -5.20
N ASP A 603 -44.58 -20.12 -5.68
CA ASP A 603 -44.21 -21.54 -5.69
C ASP A 603 -43.07 -21.87 -6.69
N GLN A 604 -42.25 -20.88 -7.05
CA GLN A 604 -41.18 -20.98 -8.04
C GLN A 604 -39.88 -21.57 -7.45
N ASN A 605 -39.98 -22.44 -6.44
CA ASN A 605 -38.89 -23.34 -6.09
C ASN A 605 -38.99 -24.60 -6.96
N GLY A 606 -38.77 -24.45 -8.27
CA GLY A 606 -38.68 -25.59 -9.18
C GLY A 606 -37.50 -26.47 -8.81
N TYR A 607 -37.80 -27.65 -8.23
CA TYR A 607 -37.11 -28.96 -8.25
C TYR A 607 -35.62 -29.10 -8.65
N TYR A 608 -34.77 -28.10 -8.42
CA TYR A 608 -33.32 -28.19 -8.63
C TYR A 608 -32.58 -27.82 -7.34
N ALA A 609 -31.52 -28.56 -7.03
CA ALA A 609 -30.67 -28.32 -5.88
C ALA A 609 -29.92 -26.98 -6.06
N MET A 610 -30.50 -25.89 -5.55
CA MET A 610 -29.86 -24.58 -5.53
C MET A 610 -28.66 -24.59 -4.59
N ASP A 611 -27.54 -24.00 -5.02
CA ASP A 611 -26.39 -23.81 -4.15
C ASP A 611 -26.65 -22.71 -3.09
N ALA A 612 -25.70 -22.49 -2.19
CA ALA A 612 -25.87 -21.52 -1.09
C ALA A 612 -25.96 -20.06 -1.60
N ASP A 613 -25.30 -19.74 -2.70
CA ASP A 613 -25.27 -18.38 -3.25
C ASP A 613 -26.57 -18.06 -3.98
N GLN A 614 -27.07 -19.01 -4.79
CA GLN A 614 -28.36 -18.90 -5.46
C GLN A 614 -29.53 -18.81 -4.48
N ARG A 615 -29.48 -19.54 -3.36
CA ARG A 615 -30.50 -19.43 -2.29
C ARG A 615 -30.50 -18.05 -1.64
N ARG A 616 -29.31 -17.51 -1.37
CA ARG A 616 -29.15 -16.17 -0.80
C ARG A 616 -29.66 -15.09 -1.77
N GLU A 617 -29.35 -15.22 -3.06
CA GLU A 617 -29.86 -14.33 -4.11
C GLU A 617 -31.38 -14.38 -4.20
N ALA A 618 -31.98 -15.58 -4.26
CA ALA A 618 -33.43 -15.74 -4.33
C ALA A 618 -34.14 -15.20 -3.08
N GLU A 619 -33.56 -15.38 -1.90
CA GLU A 619 -34.08 -14.79 -0.67
C GLU A 619 -34.00 -13.25 -0.71
N ALA A 620 -32.87 -12.70 -1.14
CA ALA A 620 -32.71 -11.25 -1.29
C ALA A 620 -33.71 -10.66 -2.29
N LEU A 621 -33.91 -11.29 -3.46
CA LEU A 621 -34.87 -10.85 -4.47
C LEU A 621 -36.32 -10.83 -3.96
N ARG A 622 -36.69 -11.75 -3.07
CA ARG A 622 -38.03 -11.76 -2.43
C ARG A 622 -38.28 -10.51 -1.59
N LEU A 623 -37.23 -9.84 -1.13
CA LEU A 623 -37.31 -8.64 -0.29
C LEU A 623 -37.26 -7.33 -1.08
N LEU A 624 -37.22 -7.39 -2.41
CA LEU A 624 -37.09 -6.22 -3.28
C LEU A 624 -38.35 -6.05 -4.11
N THR A 625 -38.97 -4.88 -4.14
CA THR A 625 -40.09 -4.57 -5.04
C THR A 625 -39.81 -3.32 -5.85
N LEU A 626 -40.00 -3.40 -7.16
CA LEU A 626 -39.87 -2.27 -8.07
C LEU A 626 -41.25 -1.64 -8.32
N VAL A 627 -41.36 -0.33 -8.12
CA VAL A 627 -42.59 0.44 -8.34
C VAL A 627 -42.34 1.48 -9.42
N GLN A 628 -43.14 1.46 -10.47
CA GLN A 628 -43.07 2.45 -11.54
C GLN A 628 -43.96 3.65 -11.18
N ASP A 629 -43.35 4.68 -10.58
CA ASP A 629 -44.07 5.89 -10.18
C ASP A 629 -44.42 6.78 -11.39
N GLY A 630 -43.72 6.62 -12.52
CA GLY A 630 -43.99 7.29 -13.78
C GLY A 630 -43.22 6.70 -14.97
N PRO A 631 -43.39 7.25 -16.20
CA PRO A 631 -42.78 6.68 -17.40
C PRO A 631 -41.24 6.70 -17.40
N GLN A 632 -40.62 7.61 -16.63
CA GLN A 632 -39.16 7.72 -16.47
C GLN A 632 -38.70 7.58 -15.02
N ARG A 633 -39.59 7.13 -14.12
CA ARG A 633 -39.28 7.05 -12.67
C ARG A 633 -39.60 5.66 -12.15
N LEU A 634 -38.56 4.98 -11.68
CA LEU A 634 -38.65 3.67 -11.05
C LEU A 634 -38.10 3.75 -9.63
N ARG A 635 -38.79 3.11 -8.70
CA ARG A 635 -38.45 3.11 -7.28
C ARG A 635 -38.19 1.70 -6.82
N LEU A 636 -37.04 1.47 -6.21
CA LEU A 636 -36.67 0.24 -5.53
C LEU A 636 -37.07 0.34 -4.06
N VAL A 637 -37.89 -0.59 -3.59
CA VAL A 637 -38.24 -0.74 -2.18
C VAL A 637 -37.63 -2.03 -1.65
N ARG A 638 -36.83 -1.93 -0.59
CA ARG A 638 -36.21 -3.09 0.06
C ARG A 638 -36.76 -3.30 1.46
N PHE A 639 -37.24 -4.51 1.74
CA PHE A 639 -37.78 -4.87 3.04
C PHE A 639 -36.67 -5.39 3.96
N THR A 640 -36.54 -4.77 5.13
CA THR A 640 -35.69 -5.21 6.24
C THR A 640 -36.38 -6.31 7.04
N PRO A 641 -35.64 -7.13 7.83
CA PRO A 641 -36.26 -8.16 8.67
C PRO A 641 -37.33 -7.61 9.64
N ALA A 642 -37.11 -6.42 10.20
CA ALA A 642 -38.08 -5.76 11.07
C ALA A 642 -39.36 -5.36 10.32
N GLN A 643 -39.23 -4.82 9.10
CA GLN A 643 -40.37 -4.50 8.25
C GLN A 643 -41.13 -5.76 7.81
N GLN A 644 -40.43 -6.85 7.48
CA GLN A 644 -41.08 -8.12 7.16
C GLN A 644 -41.89 -8.68 8.33
N GLN A 645 -41.33 -8.65 9.54
CA GLN A 645 -42.03 -9.09 10.73
C GLN A 645 -43.26 -8.22 11.01
N ALA A 646 -43.15 -6.89 10.86
CA ALA A 646 -44.28 -5.99 10.98
C ALA A 646 -45.35 -6.26 9.91
N ILE A 647 -44.95 -6.48 8.66
CA ILE A 647 -45.87 -6.84 7.56
C ILE A 647 -46.58 -8.16 7.85
N GLN A 648 -45.88 -9.18 8.38
CA GLN A 648 -46.49 -10.45 8.78
C GLN A 648 -47.52 -10.30 9.89
N LEU A 649 -47.26 -9.45 10.89
CA LEU A 649 -48.18 -9.17 12.00
C LEU A 649 -49.41 -8.39 11.55
N VAL A 650 -49.25 -7.52 10.55
CA VAL A 650 -50.35 -6.71 9.97
C VAL A 650 -51.10 -7.49 8.87
N SER A 651 -50.46 -8.45 8.20
CA SER A 651 -51.09 -9.32 7.21
C SER A 651 -52.00 -10.35 7.90
N GLY A 652 -53.30 -10.07 7.95
CA GLY A 652 -54.33 -10.93 8.57
C GLY A 652 -55.65 -10.19 8.77
N ARG A 653 -56.60 -10.77 9.53
CA ARG A 653 -57.85 -10.08 9.94
C ARG A 653 -57.60 -9.02 11.04
N PHE A 654 -56.41 -8.45 11.12
CA PHE A 654 -56.06 -7.41 12.08
C PHE A 654 -56.80 -6.13 11.72
N SER A 655 -57.73 -5.73 12.58
CA SER A 655 -58.51 -4.51 12.41
C SER A 655 -58.80 -3.92 13.78
N VAL A 656 -58.65 -2.60 13.89
CA VAL A 656 -58.88 -1.86 15.15
C VAL A 656 -60.29 -1.26 15.09
N PRO A 657 -61.21 -1.57 16.03
CA PRO A 657 -62.54 -0.95 16.07
C PRO A 657 -62.45 0.56 16.28
N ALA A 658 -63.21 1.34 15.51
CA ALA A 658 -63.19 2.80 15.58
C ALA A 658 -63.87 3.37 16.83
N ASP A 659 -64.77 2.61 17.48
CA ASP A 659 -65.60 3.08 18.60
C ASP A 659 -65.04 2.75 19.99
N ALA A 660 -63.86 2.12 20.06
CA ALA A 660 -63.22 1.82 21.34
C ALA A 660 -62.51 3.07 21.91
N ALA A 661 -62.78 3.40 23.18
CA ALA A 661 -62.35 4.65 23.83
C ALA A 661 -60.83 4.91 23.77
N ASP A 662 -60.01 3.86 23.83
CA ASP A 662 -58.54 3.95 23.83
C ASP A 662 -57.88 3.63 22.47
N ALA A 663 -58.67 3.25 21.46
CA ALA A 663 -58.14 2.76 20.18
C ALA A 663 -57.31 3.82 19.44
N ALA A 664 -57.74 5.08 19.45
CA ALA A 664 -57.01 6.16 18.79
C ALA A 664 -55.64 6.44 19.45
N ALA A 665 -55.56 6.36 20.79
CA ALA A 665 -54.33 6.61 21.53
C ALA A 665 -53.31 5.47 21.36
N GLU A 666 -53.76 4.21 21.41
CA GLU A 666 -52.89 3.04 21.19
C GLU A 666 -52.43 2.91 19.73
N LEU A 667 -53.27 3.33 18.78
CA LEU A 667 -52.91 3.41 17.36
C LEU A 667 -51.84 4.47 17.11
N ALA A 668 -51.96 5.65 17.72
CA ALA A 668 -50.96 6.70 17.62
C ALA A 668 -49.59 6.28 18.18
N LYS A 669 -49.56 5.59 19.34
CA LYS A 669 -48.32 5.04 19.92
C LYS A 669 -47.67 4.00 19.00
N THR A 670 -48.48 3.11 18.43
CA THR A 670 -48.01 2.04 17.54
C THR A 670 -47.46 2.62 16.23
N LEU A 671 -48.15 3.61 15.64
CA LEU A 671 -47.67 4.31 14.44
C LEU A 671 -46.36 5.06 14.71
N HIS A 672 -46.23 5.72 15.87
CA HIS A 672 -44.99 6.39 16.28
C HIS A 672 -43.82 5.41 16.50
N ALA A 673 -44.07 4.19 17.00
CA ALA A 673 -43.03 3.17 17.11
C ALA A 673 -42.57 2.65 15.74
N LEU A 674 -43.46 2.66 14.74
CA LEU A 674 -43.19 2.16 13.39
C LEU A 674 -42.58 3.21 12.45
N THR A 675 -42.52 4.50 12.82
CA THR A 675 -41.86 5.55 12.00
C THR A 675 -40.36 5.33 11.80
N ALA A 676 -39.71 4.59 12.70
CA ALA A 676 -38.29 4.22 12.55
C ALA A 676 -38.05 3.21 11.42
N HIS A 677 -39.09 2.50 10.99
CA HIS A 677 -39.02 1.43 10.00
C HIS A 677 -39.86 1.67 8.75
N PHE A 678 -40.87 2.54 8.80
CA PHE A 678 -41.73 2.85 7.65
C PHE A 678 -41.81 4.36 7.44
N GLN A 679 -42.08 4.78 6.20
CA GLN A 679 -42.63 6.12 5.98
C GLN A 679 -44.09 6.11 6.44
N VAL A 680 -44.30 6.52 7.69
CA VAL A 680 -45.62 6.62 8.33
C VAL A 680 -46.16 8.02 8.12
N HIS A 681 -47.25 8.14 7.37
CA HIS A 681 -47.95 9.42 7.18
C HIS A 681 -49.13 9.49 8.16
N ALA A 682 -48.95 10.19 9.28
CA ALA A 682 -50.00 10.43 10.26
C ALA A 682 -50.51 11.88 10.19
N ASP A 683 -51.83 11.99 10.09
CA ASP A 683 -52.73 13.15 10.24
C ASP A 683 -52.42 14.47 9.52
N SER A 684 -53.30 14.87 8.59
CA SER A 684 -53.23 16.18 7.91
C SER A 684 -53.27 17.36 8.88
N ALA A 685 -53.77 17.18 10.11
CA ALA A 685 -53.85 18.20 11.16
C ALA A 685 -52.51 18.83 11.56
N GLN A 686 -51.36 18.27 11.17
CA GLN A 686 -50.02 18.83 11.44
C GLN A 686 -49.49 19.75 10.34
N ALA A 687 -50.22 19.93 9.23
CA ALA A 687 -49.80 20.83 8.16
C ALA A 687 -49.86 22.30 8.61
N THR A 688 -48.84 23.08 8.25
CA THR A 688 -48.78 24.53 8.48
C THR A 688 -49.99 25.26 7.90
N ARG A 689 -50.54 24.75 6.79
CA ARG A 689 -51.71 25.34 6.10
C ARG A 689 -52.65 24.26 5.56
N GLN A 690 -53.94 24.37 5.86
CA GLN A 690 -54.99 23.52 5.28
C GLN A 690 -55.60 24.17 4.03
N VAL A 691 -55.85 23.38 2.98
CA VAL A 691 -56.51 23.84 1.75
C VAL A 691 -57.66 22.92 1.35
N ALA A 692 -58.66 23.47 0.68
CA ALA A 692 -59.75 22.69 0.09
C ALA A 692 -59.20 21.77 -1.01
N SER A 693 -59.68 20.52 -1.03
CA SER A 693 -59.24 19.53 -2.02
C SER A 693 -59.84 19.84 -3.39
N ASP A 694 -59.01 19.81 -4.43
CA ASP A 694 -59.46 19.88 -5.82
C ASP A 694 -59.73 18.46 -6.36
N SER A 695 -61.00 18.11 -6.52
CA SER A 695 -61.44 16.80 -7.04
C SER A 695 -61.55 16.75 -8.58
N ARG A 696 -61.08 17.77 -9.31
CA ARG A 696 -61.11 17.76 -10.78
C ARG A 696 -60.13 16.74 -11.34
N LEU A 697 -60.59 15.98 -12.33
CA LEU A 697 -59.73 15.07 -13.08
C LEU A 697 -58.78 15.84 -13.99
N ARG A 698 -57.56 15.36 -14.09
CA ARG A 698 -56.54 15.84 -15.01
C ARG A 698 -56.19 14.71 -15.98
N ALA A 699 -56.31 15.01 -17.26
CA ALA A 699 -55.91 14.13 -18.35
C ALA A 699 -54.45 14.39 -18.69
N GLU A 700 -53.58 13.42 -18.40
CA GLU A 700 -52.16 13.45 -18.79
C GLU A 700 -52.01 12.62 -20.06
N LEU A 701 -51.54 13.25 -21.13
CA LEU A 701 -51.33 12.64 -22.44
C LEU A 701 -49.83 12.39 -22.66
N SER A 702 -49.48 11.16 -23.01
CA SER A 702 -48.10 10.78 -23.37
C SER A 702 -48.06 10.12 -24.75
N PRO A 703 -47.09 10.46 -25.61
CA PRO A 703 -46.94 9.77 -26.89
C PRO A 703 -46.48 8.32 -26.68
N VAL A 704 -47.10 7.38 -27.39
CA VAL A 704 -46.74 5.96 -27.40
C VAL A 704 -46.75 5.48 -28.85
N GLY A 705 -45.57 5.46 -29.48
CA GLY A 705 -45.47 5.18 -30.92
C GLY A 705 -46.21 6.24 -31.75
N ASP A 706 -47.15 5.78 -32.59
CA ASP A 706 -48.03 6.65 -33.38
C ASP A 706 -49.33 7.04 -32.62
N ASP A 707 -49.49 6.58 -31.38
CA ASP A 707 -50.69 6.77 -30.54
C ASP A 707 -50.44 7.70 -29.34
N LEU A 708 -51.52 8.03 -28.61
CA LEU A 708 -51.47 8.77 -27.35
C LEU A 708 -52.02 7.89 -26.21
N ALA A 709 -51.23 7.69 -25.16
CA ALA A 709 -51.70 7.14 -23.90
C ALA A 709 -52.33 8.24 -23.03
N LEU A 710 -53.54 7.98 -22.54
CA LEU A 710 -54.27 8.84 -21.62
C LEU A 710 -54.20 8.26 -20.20
N ARG A 711 -53.70 9.06 -19.25
CA ARG A 711 -53.77 8.75 -17.81
C ARG A 711 -54.65 9.78 -17.11
N LEU A 712 -55.68 9.31 -16.41
CA LEU A 712 -56.53 10.17 -15.56
C LEU A 712 -55.98 10.18 -14.12
N VAL A 713 -55.74 11.37 -13.58
CA VAL A 713 -55.22 11.59 -12.22
C VAL A 713 -55.95 12.74 -11.54
N VAL A 714 -55.81 12.85 -10.21
CA VAL A 714 -56.28 14.01 -9.42
C VAL A 714 -55.07 14.71 -8.83
N ALA A 715 -55.15 16.04 -8.68
CA ALA A 715 -54.15 16.84 -7.98
C ALA A 715 -54.80 17.63 -6.84
N PRO A 716 -55.02 17.00 -5.67
CA PRO A 716 -55.82 17.58 -4.59
C PRO A 716 -55.29 18.89 -4.01
N LEU A 717 -53.98 19.15 -4.14
CA LEU A 717 -53.32 20.36 -3.67
C LEU A 717 -53.09 21.40 -4.77
N GLY A 718 -53.78 21.29 -5.91
CA GLY A 718 -53.66 22.22 -7.03
C GLY A 718 -52.67 21.78 -8.11
N ALA A 719 -52.34 22.69 -9.04
CA ALA A 719 -51.57 22.36 -10.25
C ALA A 719 -50.14 21.82 -9.94
N ASP A 720 -49.51 22.35 -8.89
CA ASP A 720 -48.16 21.97 -8.46
C ASP A 720 -48.16 20.84 -7.41
N GLY A 721 -49.34 20.34 -7.03
CA GLY A 721 -49.51 19.24 -6.09
C GLY A 721 -49.22 17.86 -6.68
N PRO A 722 -49.06 16.82 -5.85
CA PRO A 722 -48.80 15.46 -6.32
C PRO A 722 -49.95 14.91 -7.18
N ARG A 723 -49.59 14.10 -8.19
CA ARG A 723 -50.56 13.41 -9.07
C ARG A 723 -50.93 12.07 -8.44
N LEU A 724 -52.21 11.91 -8.12
CA LEU A 724 -52.72 10.74 -7.42
C LEU A 724 -53.75 9.98 -8.27
N PRO A 725 -53.87 8.65 -8.08
CA PRO A 725 -54.89 7.86 -8.73
C PRO A 725 -56.30 8.31 -8.31
N VAL A 726 -57.21 8.35 -9.28
CA VAL A 726 -58.59 8.81 -9.10
C VAL A 726 -59.37 7.89 -8.18
N ALA A 727 -60.09 8.45 -7.20
CA ALA A 727 -60.98 7.72 -6.29
C ALA A 727 -60.32 6.57 -5.53
N ALA A 728 -58.98 6.59 -5.42
CA ALA A 728 -58.18 5.57 -4.78
C ALA A 728 -57.03 6.19 -3.98
N GLY A 729 -56.55 5.45 -2.99
CA GLY A 729 -55.46 5.87 -2.11
C GLY A 729 -55.93 6.73 -0.93
N ARG A 730 -55.01 7.55 -0.42
CA ARG A 730 -55.13 8.27 0.86
C ARG A 730 -56.25 9.31 0.83
N LEU A 731 -57.07 9.38 1.89
CA LEU A 731 -58.11 10.41 2.07
C LEU A 731 -57.48 11.74 2.52
N ARG A 732 -56.55 11.69 3.49
CA ARG A 732 -55.81 12.86 3.98
C ARG A 732 -54.44 12.91 3.34
N LEU A 733 -54.07 14.08 2.81
CA LEU A 733 -52.83 14.31 2.08
C LEU A 733 -52.08 15.48 2.71
N MET A 734 -50.76 15.37 2.80
CA MET A 734 -49.86 16.47 3.17
C MET A 734 -48.66 16.46 2.23
N ALA A 735 -48.28 17.62 1.71
CA ALA A 735 -47.08 17.79 0.88
C ALA A 735 -46.42 19.14 1.18
N VAL A 736 -45.15 19.29 0.81
CA VAL A 736 -44.45 20.59 0.90
C VAL A 736 -44.64 21.33 -0.42
N LEU A 737 -45.21 22.52 -0.37
CA LEU A 737 -45.39 23.42 -1.51
C LEU A 737 -44.78 24.77 -1.15
N ASP A 738 -43.90 25.31 -2.01
CA ASP A 738 -43.19 26.58 -1.80
C ASP A 738 -42.47 26.71 -0.43
N GLY A 739 -41.97 25.58 0.10
CA GLY A 739 -41.28 25.52 1.39
C GLY A 739 -42.19 25.45 2.62
N GLU A 740 -43.51 25.42 2.44
CA GLU A 740 -44.51 25.26 3.51
C GLU A 740 -45.22 23.90 3.44
N THR A 741 -45.57 23.32 4.59
CA THR A 741 -46.36 22.08 4.61
C THR A 741 -47.85 22.41 4.42
N VAL A 742 -48.45 21.83 3.38
CA VAL A 742 -49.85 22.05 3.01
C VAL A 742 -50.61 20.73 3.09
N GLY A 743 -51.74 20.74 3.80
CA GLY A 743 -52.62 19.58 4.03
C GLY A 743 -53.98 19.74 3.34
N THR A 744 -54.58 18.62 2.93
CA THR A 744 -55.96 18.58 2.42
C THR A 744 -56.63 17.22 2.69
N GLU A 745 -57.96 17.18 2.64
CA GLU A 745 -58.78 15.97 2.72
C GLU A 745 -59.57 15.80 1.43
N ARG A 746 -59.31 14.71 0.73
CA ARG A 746 -59.87 14.39 -0.59
C ARG A 746 -61.32 13.96 -0.50
N ASP A 747 -62.12 14.34 -1.49
CA ASP A 747 -63.45 13.79 -1.71
C ASP A 747 -63.38 12.66 -2.74
N LEU A 748 -63.05 11.45 -2.25
CA LEU A 748 -62.96 10.26 -3.11
C LEU A 748 -64.31 9.89 -3.77
N THR A 749 -65.43 10.29 -3.17
CA THR A 749 -66.77 10.05 -3.72
C THR A 749 -67.04 10.99 -4.90
N ALA A 750 -66.64 12.27 -4.81
CA ALA A 750 -66.70 13.19 -5.93
C ALA A 750 -65.74 12.79 -7.05
N GLU A 751 -64.51 12.38 -6.73
CA GLU A 751 -63.54 11.88 -7.71
C GLU A 751 -64.09 10.66 -8.48
N ARG A 752 -64.72 9.71 -7.78
CA ARG A 752 -65.36 8.52 -8.40
C ARG A 752 -66.44 8.94 -9.39
N ARG A 753 -67.32 9.85 -8.96
CA ARG A 753 -68.42 10.35 -9.79
C ARG A 753 -67.90 11.06 -11.05
N HIS A 754 -66.81 11.82 -10.93
CA HIS A 754 -66.17 12.45 -12.08
C HIS A 754 -65.56 11.41 -13.04
N LEU A 755 -64.96 10.33 -12.52
CA LEU A 755 -64.40 9.27 -13.34
C LEU A 755 -65.48 8.54 -14.13
N GLU A 756 -66.56 8.15 -13.45
CA GLU A 756 -67.72 7.50 -14.06
C GLU A 756 -68.31 8.39 -15.17
N ALA A 757 -68.47 9.70 -14.93
CA ALA A 757 -68.96 10.63 -15.94
C ALA A 757 -68.04 10.73 -17.19
N VAL A 758 -66.72 10.61 -17.03
CA VAL A 758 -65.77 10.60 -18.17
C VAL A 758 -65.84 9.29 -18.94
N LEU A 759 -65.91 8.15 -18.24
CA LEU A 759 -66.01 6.83 -18.86
C LEU A 759 -67.36 6.65 -19.59
N ASP A 760 -68.45 7.15 -19.02
CA ASP A 760 -69.77 7.17 -19.66
C ASP A 760 -69.79 8.03 -20.93
N ALA A 761 -69.10 9.18 -20.93
CA ALA A 761 -69.02 10.08 -22.08
C ALA A 761 -68.07 9.58 -23.18
N LEU A 762 -67.05 8.79 -22.82
CA LEU A 762 -65.98 8.31 -23.69
C LEU A 762 -65.86 6.77 -23.61
N PRO A 763 -66.87 6.01 -24.07
CA PRO A 763 -66.92 4.55 -23.91
C PRO A 763 -65.85 3.78 -24.69
N PHE A 764 -65.08 4.45 -25.56
CA PHE A 764 -63.92 3.87 -26.23
C PHE A 764 -62.65 3.84 -25.35
N LEU A 765 -62.68 4.52 -24.20
CA LEU A 765 -61.65 4.41 -23.16
C LEU A 765 -61.93 3.15 -22.33
N ASP A 766 -61.70 1.99 -22.92
CA ASP A 766 -61.97 0.71 -22.25
C ASP A 766 -61.05 0.53 -21.03
N SER A 767 -61.63 0.15 -19.88
CA SER A 767 -60.89 -0.10 -18.66
C SER A 767 -60.26 -1.50 -18.70
N SER A 768 -59.20 -1.68 -19.48
CA SER A 768 -58.43 -2.92 -19.45
C SER A 768 -57.45 -2.91 -18.27
N ASP A 769 -57.98 -3.06 -17.06
CA ASP A 769 -57.29 -3.63 -15.90
C ASP A 769 -58.29 -4.45 -15.09
N GLY A 770 -58.66 -5.60 -15.68
CA GLY A 770 -59.45 -6.63 -15.04
C GLY A 770 -58.62 -7.40 -14.03
N VAL A 771 -58.86 -7.11 -12.76
CA VAL A 771 -58.67 -8.03 -11.64
C VAL A 771 -59.34 -9.38 -11.97
N SER A 772 -58.55 -10.45 -12.00
CA SER A 772 -58.94 -11.83 -11.67
C SER A 772 -57.73 -12.54 -11.10
#